data_AF-A0A351Y9R0-F1
#
_entry.id   AF-A0A351Y9R0-F1
#
_cell.length_a   1.000
_cell.length_b   1.000
_cell.length_c   1.000
_cell.angle_alpha   90.00
_cell.angle_beta   90.00
_cell.angle_gamma   90.00
#
_symmetry.space_group_name_H-M   'P 1'
#
loop_
_entity.id
_entity.type
_entity.pdbx_description
1 polymer ?
#
loop_
_entity_poly.entity_id
_entity_poly.type
_entity_poly.pdbx_seq_one_letter_code
_entity_poly.pdbx_strand_id
1 'polypeptide(L)'
;MKLNKKRVTIGFVTFLTFAATIGALWLPASMSFGEGAPDPCLLVQEEIELSDFISIGLSESESKTVRKTTGTITRILKNDDQSRSFYIERLHPSSRKRSALKIKNYQGEASLSIGDYVSIEGTLLKDSSGYYVNDPVVFPKGQNRYGKVEGVECLSILPQKENAQMDGLFVFAPKFFLGNIVSSNDEGCIYSATNGNGDPFYKILFDASNTEETVKILSKVRSMSKDTYFKAYGNLEQTGEETLLRVSSLDDLTCVASSKKKVEVYAINDFHGATSKIASLTTFFKEKKNENTVFINSGDMWQGSILSNTNRGELLTKSFDEIGFDAFTLGNHEFDWGLDYIKKNKGLTATSFLGANIYNWEQETKKYGGFADDLVNPYVVKDLDNGLRVGIIGIIGQKQITSITSSLVSTVNFKDPTPIVASLAKELRDERACDVVLLSAHAGQSDVQNPTIASSVDAVFCAHTHQAEESVYGSIPYIQGGSYGAYVSKVSITVDNGNITERNKENISFNASSYQDDVAMKELVASYEKELSGAESELLATSDGNLSYNLGVPRLASSAMAMEAIEEGYAIDLAMCNKARSSLYGGSITYGSLYSALPFDNIVYIAEVSGKDLLNEAQYNQIYRLREGSFEGSGQYTIAVLDYLLLHQDMDRVYDYFPSGFAIKGALTKEGEEIFNYRDITADFLREKKSLSASSYSSNNSRNNTRLLSQSVSF
;
A
#
# COMPACT_ATOMS: atom_id res chain seq x y z
N MET A 1 42.67 13.97 -13.58
CA MET A 1 43.13 14.64 -12.35
C MET A 1 43.70 13.58 -11.41
N LYS A 2 44.92 13.75 -10.89
CA LYS A 2 45.71 12.68 -10.22
C LYS A 2 45.10 12.23 -8.88
N LEU A 3 44.95 10.90 -8.74
CA LEU A 3 44.53 10.16 -7.54
C LEU A 3 45.55 10.29 -6.39
N ASN A 4 45.04 10.42 -5.17
CA ASN A 4 45.81 10.22 -3.93
C ASN A 4 45.16 9.10 -3.11
N LYS A 5 45.84 7.95 -3.05
CA LYS A 5 45.47 6.79 -2.21
C LYS A 5 45.90 7.06 -0.76
N LYS A 6 44.99 6.93 0.21
CA LYS A 6 45.33 6.67 1.61
C LYS A 6 44.72 5.34 2.05
N ARG A 7 45.61 4.44 2.48
CA ARG A 7 45.32 3.19 3.18
C ARG A 7 44.85 3.50 4.61
N VAL A 8 43.84 2.79 5.09
CA VAL A 8 43.54 2.66 6.52
C VAL A 8 43.50 1.17 6.87
N THR A 9 44.26 0.81 7.90
CA THR A 9 44.50 -0.54 8.39
C THR A 9 43.40 -0.93 9.39
N ILE A 10 42.85 -2.14 9.24
CA ILE A 10 41.87 -2.75 10.14
C ILE A 10 42.62 -3.47 11.27
N GLY A 11 42.21 -3.23 12.52
CA GLY A 11 42.69 -3.94 13.70
C GLY A 11 41.53 -4.56 14.48
N PHE A 12 41.45 -5.90 14.44
CA PHE A 12 40.61 -6.75 15.28
C PHE A 12 41.17 -6.82 16.72
N VAL A 13 40.32 -6.70 17.75
CA VAL A 13 40.54 -7.39 19.05
C VAL A 13 39.19 -7.75 19.69
N THR A 14 39.09 -9.01 20.10
CA THR A 14 38.01 -9.65 20.87
C THR A 14 38.48 -9.82 22.34
N PHE A 15 37.60 -9.67 23.35
CA PHE A 15 37.36 -10.59 24.49
C PHE A 15 36.58 -9.93 25.67
N LEU A 16 35.39 -10.48 25.95
CA LEU A 16 34.88 -11.03 27.23
C LEU A 16 34.98 -10.30 28.60
N THR A 17 33.78 -10.11 29.18
CA THR A 17 33.29 -10.46 30.56
C THR A 17 33.64 -9.68 31.85
N PHE A 18 32.54 -9.44 32.60
CA PHE A 18 32.27 -9.68 34.06
C PHE A 18 32.02 -8.48 35.03
N ALA A 19 30.77 -8.47 35.53
CA ALA A 19 30.24 -8.20 36.89
C ALA A 19 30.48 -6.90 37.69
N ALA A 20 29.33 -6.29 38.06
CA ALA A 20 28.84 -5.80 39.37
C ALA A 20 29.82 -5.36 40.48
N THR A 21 29.47 -4.27 41.22
CA THR A 21 28.91 -4.29 42.61
C THR A 21 28.91 -2.88 43.26
N ILE A 22 27.73 -2.42 43.70
CA ILE A 22 27.31 -1.64 44.91
C ILE A 22 28.26 -0.62 45.57
N GLY A 23 27.71 0.56 45.93
CA GLY A 23 28.21 1.39 47.02
C GLY A 23 27.42 2.70 47.24
N ALA A 24 26.50 2.70 48.20
CA ALA A 24 25.67 3.83 48.62
C ALA A 24 26.41 4.83 49.55
N LEU A 25 25.76 5.99 49.79
CA LEU A 25 25.68 6.81 51.02
C LEU A 25 26.02 8.31 50.83
N TRP A 26 25.02 9.20 50.97
CA TRP A 26 24.86 10.15 52.10
C TRP A 26 23.74 11.18 51.84
N LEU A 27 22.79 11.29 52.76
CA LEU A 27 21.91 12.44 53.06
C LEU A 27 22.31 12.95 54.46
N PRO A 28 22.15 14.25 54.82
CA PRO A 28 20.90 14.74 55.44
C PRO A 28 20.55 16.24 55.12
N ALA A 29 19.28 16.58 54.85
CA ALA A 29 18.23 17.16 55.73
C ALA A 29 18.32 18.68 56.09
N SER A 30 17.34 19.50 55.66
CA SER A 30 16.33 20.18 56.54
C SER A 30 15.61 21.40 55.91
N MET A 31 14.27 21.42 56.05
CA MET A 31 13.30 22.55 56.25
C MET A 31 13.03 23.65 55.19
N SER A 32 11.80 23.72 54.65
CA SER A 32 10.69 24.62 55.08
C SER A 32 9.58 24.73 54.00
N PHE A 33 8.31 24.89 54.44
CA PHE A 33 7.11 25.10 53.62
C PHE A 33 6.87 26.61 53.37
N GLY A 34 6.34 26.96 52.19
CA GLY A 34 5.80 28.29 51.86
C GLY A 34 4.99 28.26 50.55
N GLU A 35 3.80 28.86 50.58
CA GLU A 35 2.69 28.80 49.61
C GLU A 35 2.85 29.64 48.32
N GLY A 36 2.17 29.26 47.21
CA GLY A 36 1.54 30.22 46.25
C GLY A 36 1.83 30.13 44.73
N ALA A 37 1.10 29.24 43.99
CA ALA A 37 0.58 29.28 42.58
C ALA A 37 1.50 29.59 41.34
N PRO A 38 1.11 29.32 40.06
CA PRO A 38 0.25 28.29 39.44
C PRO A 38 0.98 27.43 38.34
N ASP A 39 0.29 26.38 37.86
CA ASP A 39 0.52 25.44 36.72
C ASP A 39 1.74 25.56 35.76
N PRO A 40 2.28 24.41 35.30
CA PRO A 40 1.78 23.88 34.01
C PRO A 40 1.42 22.39 34.03
N CYS A 41 0.26 22.07 33.45
CA CYS A 41 -0.16 20.74 33.02
C CYS A 41 0.95 20.00 32.26
N LEU A 42 1.66 19.14 32.99
CA LEU A 42 2.42 18.04 32.43
C LEU A 42 1.47 16.85 32.32
N LEU A 43 1.04 16.56 31.09
CA LEU A 43 0.50 15.27 30.69
C LEU A 43 1.60 14.22 30.88
N VAL A 44 1.66 13.63 32.06
CA VAL A 44 2.36 12.36 32.28
C VAL A 44 1.32 11.27 32.08
N GLN A 45 1.43 10.59 30.93
CA GLN A 45 0.91 9.23 30.78
C GLN A 45 1.64 8.35 31.80
N GLU A 46 1.06 8.14 32.97
CA GLU A 46 1.42 6.99 33.81
C GLU A 46 0.65 5.78 33.29
N GLU A 47 1.36 4.90 32.59
CA GLU A 47 0.98 3.49 32.49
C GLU A 47 0.98 2.90 33.90
N ILE A 48 -0.20 2.59 34.43
CA ILE A 48 -0.33 1.83 35.67
C ILE A 48 -0.32 0.35 35.28
N GLU A 49 0.83 -0.31 35.38
CA GLU A 49 0.88 -1.77 35.45
C GLU A 49 0.27 -2.22 36.78
N LEU A 50 -1.00 -2.63 36.76
CA LEU A 50 -1.66 -3.33 37.87
C LEU A 50 -1.27 -4.81 37.84
N SER A 51 0.02 -5.08 38.04
CA SER A 51 0.53 -6.41 38.35
C SER A 51 0.51 -6.63 39.87
N ASP A 52 -0.62 -6.39 40.54
CA ASP A 52 -0.98 -7.07 41.78
C ASP A 52 -2.42 -6.78 42.25
N PHE A 53 -3.04 -7.83 42.79
CA PHE A 53 -4.44 -8.07 43.15
C PHE A 53 -5.29 -6.87 43.63
N ILE A 54 -6.39 -6.61 42.91
CA ILE A 54 -7.54 -5.85 43.44
C ILE A 54 -8.49 -6.83 44.15
N SER A 55 -8.75 -6.57 45.43
CA SER A 55 -9.62 -7.37 46.29
C SER A 55 -11.02 -6.76 46.27
N ILE A 56 -11.99 -7.44 45.62
CA ILE A 56 -13.38 -6.99 45.60
C ILE A 56 -14.10 -7.64 46.79
N GLY A 57 -14.51 -6.80 47.75
CA GLY A 57 -15.38 -7.18 48.85
C GLY A 57 -16.83 -6.89 48.48
N LEU A 58 -17.63 -7.93 48.29
CA LEU A 58 -19.08 -7.79 48.16
C LEU A 58 -19.69 -7.99 49.55
N SER A 59 -20.39 -7.00 50.08
CA SER A 59 -21.21 -7.19 51.29
C SER A 59 -22.61 -7.59 50.88
N GLU A 60 -23.03 -8.82 51.23
CA GLU A 60 -24.45 -9.15 51.21
C GLU A 60 -25.14 -8.37 52.34
N SER A 61 -26.26 -7.70 52.04
CA SER A 61 -27.15 -7.23 53.08
C SER A 61 -27.69 -8.45 53.84
N GLU A 62 -27.45 -8.46 55.15
CA GLU A 62 -27.84 -9.47 56.14
C GLU A 62 -26.99 -10.76 56.24
N SER A 63 -25.65 -10.69 56.14
CA SER A 63 -24.79 -11.52 57.00
C SER A 63 -23.38 -10.94 57.15
N LYS A 64 -22.84 -10.91 58.38
CA LYS A 64 -21.54 -10.27 58.76
C LYS A 64 -20.28 -10.98 58.24
N THR A 65 -20.27 -11.51 57.03
CA THR A 65 -19.08 -12.14 56.45
C THR A 65 -18.79 -11.60 55.06
N VAL A 66 -17.91 -10.60 54.99
CA VAL A 66 -17.33 -10.11 53.74
C VAL A 66 -16.45 -11.23 53.15
N ARG A 67 -16.85 -11.80 52.01
CA ARG A 67 -16.02 -12.78 51.29
C ARG A 67 -15.27 -12.07 50.17
N LYS A 68 -13.95 -12.29 50.12
CA LYS A 68 -13.08 -11.74 49.07
C LYS A 68 -13.14 -12.60 47.82
N THR A 69 -13.42 -11.96 46.69
CA THR A 69 -13.34 -12.55 45.35
C THR A 69 -12.26 -11.84 44.55
N THR A 70 -11.52 -12.58 43.73
CA THR A 70 -10.42 -12.05 42.91
C THR A 70 -10.73 -12.23 41.43
N GLY A 71 -10.37 -11.25 40.60
CA GLY A 71 -10.52 -11.29 39.14
C GLY A 71 -9.47 -10.41 38.47
N THR A 72 -9.30 -10.54 37.15
CA THR A 72 -8.27 -9.79 36.41
C THR A 72 -8.91 -8.57 35.74
N ILE A 73 -8.37 -7.38 35.96
CA ILE A 73 -8.83 -6.18 35.25
C ILE A 73 -8.19 -6.15 33.87
N THR A 74 -9.02 -6.05 32.83
CA THR A 74 -8.55 -6.02 31.44
C THR A 74 -8.62 -4.63 30.84
N ARG A 75 -9.43 -3.73 31.41
CA ARG A 75 -9.57 -2.35 30.91
C ARG A 75 -10.10 -1.41 31.98
N ILE A 76 -9.57 -0.19 32.01
CA ILE A 76 -10.02 0.92 32.86
C ILE A 76 -10.40 2.07 31.94
N LEU A 77 -11.61 2.58 32.06
CA LEU A 77 -12.06 3.78 31.37
C LEU A 77 -12.27 4.90 32.39
N LYS A 78 -11.76 6.09 32.09
CA LYS A 78 -12.02 7.28 32.87
C LYS A 78 -13.27 7.93 32.30
N ASN A 79 -14.26 8.15 33.16
CA ASN A 79 -15.50 8.82 32.78
C ASN A 79 -15.36 10.33 33.04
N ASP A 80 -16.20 11.11 32.37
CA ASP A 80 -16.13 12.57 32.39
C ASP A 80 -16.50 13.18 33.75
N ASP A 81 -17.20 12.43 34.60
CA ASP A 81 -17.60 12.80 35.97
C ASP A 81 -16.55 12.46 37.04
N GLN A 82 -15.32 12.13 36.62
CA GLN A 82 -14.22 11.63 37.44
C GLN A 82 -14.41 10.23 38.04
N SER A 83 -15.52 9.54 37.73
CA SER A 83 -15.65 8.11 38.02
C SER A 83 -14.79 7.27 37.07
N ARG A 84 -14.60 5.99 37.39
CA ARG A 84 -13.87 5.06 36.53
C ARG A 84 -14.70 3.80 36.32
N SER A 85 -14.82 3.37 35.07
CA SER A 85 -15.44 2.09 34.72
C SER A 85 -14.36 1.02 34.54
N PHE A 86 -14.62 -0.19 35.04
CA PHE A 86 -13.66 -1.28 35.03
C PHE A 86 -14.24 -2.52 34.37
N TYR A 87 -13.43 -3.18 33.55
CA TYR A 87 -13.76 -4.46 32.96
C TYR A 87 -12.96 -5.54 33.67
N ILE A 88 -13.66 -6.55 34.18
CA ILE A 88 -13.05 -7.67 34.87
C ILE A 88 -13.30 -8.94 34.07
N GLU A 89 -12.23 -9.60 33.67
CA GLU A 89 -12.29 -10.93 33.08
C GLU A 89 -12.13 -11.99 34.17
N ARG A 90 -13.12 -12.92 34.22
CA ARG A 90 -13.15 -14.15 35.02
C ARG A 90 -13.02 -13.96 36.54
N LEU A 91 -14.15 -14.05 37.23
CA LEU A 91 -14.18 -14.07 38.71
C LEU A 91 -13.77 -15.45 39.26
N HIS A 92 -12.84 -15.44 40.23
CA HIS A 92 -12.42 -16.62 40.99
C HIS A 92 -12.79 -16.45 42.48
N PRO A 93 -13.70 -17.27 43.02
CA PRO A 93 -13.97 -17.28 44.45
C PRO A 93 -12.81 -17.94 45.21
N SER A 94 -12.40 -17.34 46.33
CA SER A 94 -11.31 -17.85 47.19
C SER A 94 -11.63 -19.19 47.87
N SER A 95 -12.89 -19.65 47.89
CA SER A 95 -13.30 -20.92 48.49
C SER A 95 -13.85 -21.91 47.46
N ARG A 96 -13.23 -23.10 47.36
CA ARG A 96 -13.53 -24.21 46.40
C ARG A 96 -14.93 -24.86 46.49
N LYS A 97 -15.92 -24.26 47.16
CA LYS A 97 -17.25 -24.88 47.36
C LYS A 97 -18.37 -23.90 47.05
N ARG A 98 -18.76 -23.81 45.77
CA ARG A 98 -20.11 -23.63 45.17
C ARG A 98 -20.03 -22.89 43.83
N SER A 99 -20.92 -23.25 42.92
CA SER A 99 -20.86 -22.96 41.48
C SER A 99 -21.46 -21.62 41.03
N ALA A 100 -22.04 -20.83 41.96
CA ALA A 100 -22.62 -19.54 41.63
C ALA A 100 -22.55 -18.54 42.79
N LEU A 101 -22.17 -17.30 42.49
CA LEU A 101 -22.23 -16.12 43.37
C LEU A 101 -23.63 -15.49 43.24
N LYS A 102 -24.35 -15.31 44.34
CA LYS A 102 -25.61 -14.55 44.34
C LYS A 102 -25.31 -13.12 44.72
N ILE A 103 -25.77 -12.16 43.91
CA ILE A 103 -25.64 -10.73 44.21
C ILE A 103 -27.04 -10.13 44.20
N LYS A 104 -27.34 -9.33 45.22
CA LYS A 104 -28.61 -8.66 45.42
C LYS A 104 -28.35 -7.16 45.40
N ASN A 105 -28.83 -6.47 44.37
CA ASN A 105 -28.81 -5.00 44.33
C ASN A 105 -30.25 -4.46 44.56
N TYR A 106 -30.40 -3.14 44.58
CA TYR A 106 -31.68 -2.46 44.81
C TYR A 106 -32.77 -2.78 43.75
N GLN A 107 -32.42 -3.44 42.63
CA GLN A 107 -33.31 -3.80 41.52
C GLN A 107 -33.62 -5.32 41.41
N GLY A 108 -33.02 -6.20 42.22
CA GLY A 108 -33.36 -7.65 42.24
C GLY A 108 -32.19 -8.62 42.49
N GLU A 109 -32.49 -9.92 42.55
CA GLU A 109 -31.49 -11.00 42.72
C GLU A 109 -30.97 -11.53 41.37
N ALA A 110 -29.65 -11.46 41.15
CA ALA A 110 -28.98 -12.10 40.02
C ALA A 110 -28.04 -13.21 40.51
N SER A 111 -28.00 -14.34 39.80
CA SER A 111 -27.10 -15.47 40.08
C SER A 111 -26.01 -15.56 39.00
N LEU A 112 -24.75 -15.36 39.39
CA LEU A 112 -23.58 -15.41 38.50
C LEU A 112 -22.88 -16.76 38.66
N SER A 113 -22.58 -17.44 37.56
CA SER A 113 -21.82 -18.70 37.55
C SER A 113 -20.31 -18.46 37.46
N ILE A 114 -19.51 -19.43 37.90
CA ILE A 114 -18.06 -19.40 37.71
C ILE A 114 -17.74 -19.39 36.20
N GLY A 115 -17.03 -18.37 35.74
CA GLY A 115 -16.68 -18.17 34.33
C GLY A 115 -17.51 -17.10 33.60
N ASP A 116 -18.53 -16.53 34.25
CA ASP A 116 -19.34 -15.47 33.66
C ASP A 116 -18.58 -14.15 33.55
N TYR A 117 -18.85 -13.41 32.48
CA TYR A 117 -18.36 -12.06 32.26
C TYR A 117 -19.31 -11.06 32.91
N VAL A 118 -18.76 -10.08 33.63
CA VAL A 118 -19.54 -9.03 34.31
C VAL A 118 -18.97 -7.65 34.05
N SER A 119 -19.87 -6.66 33.94
CA SER A 119 -19.51 -5.23 34.00
C SER A 119 -19.76 -4.73 35.42
N ILE A 120 -18.82 -3.96 35.97
CA ILE A 120 -18.94 -3.34 37.29
C ILE A 120 -18.68 -1.84 37.21
N GLU A 121 -19.63 -1.05 37.71
CA GLU A 121 -19.54 0.40 37.79
C GLU A 121 -19.55 0.87 39.25
N GLY A 122 -18.63 1.78 39.61
CA GLY A 122 -18.52 2.33 40.97
C GLY A 122 -17.27 3.22 41.14
N THR A 123 -17.09 3.81 42.32
CA THR A 123 -15.94 4.69 42.61
C THR A 123 -14.76 3.87 43.15
N LEU A 124 -13.59 3.97 42.50
CA LEU A 124 -12.36 3.33 42.96
C LEU A 124 -11.68 4.14 44.07
N LEU A 125 -11.43 3.49 45.20
CA LEU A 125 -10.79 4.05 46.39
C LEU A 125 -9.53 3.24 46.75
N LYS A 126 -8.59 3.83 47.49
CA LYS A 126 -7.34 3.20 47.92
C LYS A 126 -7.14 3.36 49.42
N ASP A 127 -6.83 2.28 50.13
CA ASP A 127 -6.44 2.31 51.56
C ASP A 127 -5.12 1.54 51.82
N SER A 128 -4.79 1.36 53.10
CA SER A 128 -3.59 0.65 53.57
C SER A 128 -3.55 -0.85 53.20
N SER A 129 -4.64 -1.38 52.66
CA SER A 129 -4.87 -2.79 52.34
C SER A 129 -4.95 -3.06 50.84
N GLY A 130 -5.02 -2.01 50.00
CA GLY A 130 -5.10 -2.09 48.54
C GLY A 130 -6.15 -1.16 47.93
N TYR A 131 -6.47 -1.38 46.64
CA TYR A 131 -7.56 -0.69 45.95
C TYR A 131 -8.90 -1.45 46.12
N TYR A 132 -10.01 -0.72 46.28
CA TYR A 132 -11.37 -1.26 46.40
C TYR A 132 -12.41 -0.37 45.70
N VAL A 133 -13.59 -0.92 45.38
CA VAL A 133 -14.69 -0.20 44.70
C VAL A 133 -15.86 -0.04 45.67
N ASN A 134 -16.35 1.19 45.85
CA ASN A 134 -17.51 1.47 46.69
C ASN A 134 -18.82 1.41 45.88
N ASP A 135 -19.86 0.79 46.46
CA ASP A 135 -21.21 0.63 45.88
C ASP A 135 -21.28 0.09 44.43
N PRO A 136 -20.69 -1.07 44.14
CA PRO A 136 -20.61 -1.60 42.77
C PRO A 136 -21.98 -2.03 42.22
N VAL A 137 -22.32 -1.59 41.00
CA VAL A 137 -23.46 -2.11 40.22
C VAL A 137 -22.95 -3.20 39.27
N VAL A 138 -23.59 -4.39 39.25
CA VAL A 138 -23.09 -5.59 38.55
C VAL A 138 -24.08 -6.10 37.50
N PHE A 139 -23.59 -6.41 36.29
CA PHE A 139 -24.41 -6.91 35.17
C PHE A 139 -23.96 -8.30 34.64
N PRO A 140 -24.84 -9.32 34.55
CA PRO A 140 -24.51 -10.66 33.98
C PRO A 140 -24.56 -10.71 32.43
N LYS A 141 -23.73 -11.56 31.79
CA LYS A 141 -23.76 -11.80 30.33
C LYS A 141 -24.16 -13.25 29.98
N GLY A 142 -25.26 -13.47 29.25
CA GLY A 142 -25.78 -14.80 28.87
C GLY A 142 -25.73 -15.15 27.37
N GLN A 143 -25.33 -16.40 27.09
CA GLN A 143 -24.94 -17.16 25.88
C GLN A 143 -25.48 -16.86 24.43
N ASN A 144 -24.50 -16.74 23.51
CA ASN A 144 -24.38 -17.11 22.07
C ASN A 144 -25.19 -16.43 20.94
N ARG A 145 -24.54 -15.51 20.20
CA ARG A 145 -24.03 -15.64 18.81
C ARG A 145 -23.11 -14.44 18.47
N TYR A 146 -22.07 -14.67 17.67
CA TYR A 146 -20.96 -13.74 17.35
C TYR A 146 -21.39 -12.34 16.88
N GLY A 147 -20.71 -11.29 17.37
CA GLY A 147 -20.78 -9.92 16.87
C GLY A 147 -19.79 -9.01 17.62
N LYS A 148 -18.95 -8.30 16.87
CA LYS A 148 -17.85 -7.43 17.30
C LYS A 148 -18.34 -6.33 18.26
N VAL A 149 -17.62 -6.08 19.37
CA VAL A 149 -17.90 -4.98 20.31
C VAL A 149 -16.78 -3.95 20.18
N GLU A 150 -17.06 -2.88 19.42
CA GLU A 150 -16.43 -1.57 19.55
C GLU A 150 -17.55 -0.56 19.79
N GLY A 151 -17.53 0.09 20.97
CA GLY A 151 -18.27 1.31 21.30
C GLY A 151 -19.80 1.23 21.27
N VAL A 152 -20.42 0.83 22.39
CA VAL A 152 -21.83 1.08 22.78
C VAL A 152 -22.80 1.26 21.60
N GLU A 153 -23.20 0.16 20.96
CA GLU A 153 -24.47 0.13 20.23
C GLU A 153 -25.61 -0.04 21.24
N CYS A 154 -26.42 1.00 21.37
CA CYS A 154 -27.75 0.88 21.93
C CYS A 154 -28.56 -0.11 21.06
N LEU A 155 -29.23 -1.04 21.72
CA LEU A 155 -30.04 -2.11 21.15
C LEU A 155 -30.78 -1.67 19.88
N SER A 156 -30.32 -2.18 18.73
CA SER A 156 -31.24 -2.61 17.69
C SER A 156 -31.40 -4.12 17.82
N ILE A 157 -32.61 -4.62 17.50
CA ILE A 157 -33.11 -6.02 17.55
C ILE A 157 -33.97 -6.33 18.80
N LEU A 158 -35.30 -6.26 18.68
CA LEU A 158 -36.08 -7.41 18.17
C LEU A 158 -37.43 -6.99 17.55
N PRO A 159 -37.88 -7.72 16.51
CA PRO A 159 -39.18 -7.59 15.84
C PRO A 159 -40.30 -8.27 16.64
N GLN A 160 -41.53 -7.79 16.40
CA GLN A 160 -42.82 -8.39 16.73
C GLN A 160 -42.80 -9.58 17.70
N LYS A 161 -43.05 -9.31 18.98
CA LYS A 161 -43.79 -10.23 19.85
C LYS A 161 -44.91 -9.46 20.53
N GLU A 162 -46.13 -9.85 20.22
CA GLU A 162 -47.34 -9.42 20.91
C GLU A 162 -47.15 -9.54 22.43
N ASN A 163 -47.45 -8.46 23.16
CA ASN A 163 -47.65 -8.40 24.63
C ASN A 163 -46.42 -8.40 25.56
N ALA A 164 -45.35 -7.67 25.25
CA ALA A 164 -44.37 -7.26 26.27
C ALA A 164 -44.51 -5.75 26.57
N GLN A 165 -45.01 -5.41 27.76
CA GLN A 165 -45.17 -4.03 28.21
C GLN A 165 -43.78 -3.39 28.44
N MET A 166 -43.43 -2.39 27.61
CA MET A 166 -42.09 -1.78 27.54
C MET A 166 -42.00 -0.39 28.22
N ASP A 167 -43.04 0.01 28.95
CA ASP A 167 -43.15 1.38 29.49
C ASP A 167 -42.02 1.71 30.49
N GLY A 168 -41.35 2.84 30.26
CA GLY A 168 -40.31 3.38 31.15
C GLY A 168 -38.88 2.94 30.85
N LEU A 169 -38.63 2.30 29.70
CA LEU A 169 -37.29 1.98 29.23
C LEU A 169 -36.65 3.21 28.57
N PHE A 170 -35.52 3.68 29.11
CA PHE A 170 -34.71 4.73 28.48
C PHE A 170 -33.95 4.16 27.29
N VAL A 171 -34.19 4.70 26.09
CA VAL A 171 -33.61 4.22 24.84
C VAL A 171 -32.89 5.35 24.10
N PHE A 172 -31.70 5.04 23.60
CA PHE A 172 -30.96 5.89 22.68
C PHE A 172 -31.25 5.48 21.23
N ALA A 173 -31.76 6.41 20.43
CA ALA A 173 -31.95 6.23 18.99
C ALA A 173 -30.73 6.78 18.23
N PRO A 174 -29.87 5.93 17.65
CA PRO A 174 -28.51 6.33 17.28
C PRO A 174 -28.40 7.17 15.99
N LYS A 175 -29.42 7.17 15.12
CA LYS A 175 -29.56 8.02 13.90
C LYS A 175 -30.93 7.81 13.21
N PHE A 176 -31.74 8.86 13.03
CA PHE A 176 -32.97 8.81 12.23
C PHE A 176 -33.26 10.15 11.51
N PHE A 177 -34.08 10.10 10.45
CA PHE A 177 -34.69 11.26 9.80
C PHE A 177 -36.07 11.52 10.38
N LEU A 178 -36.39 12.79 10.60
CA LEU A 178 -37.70 13.24 11.05
C LEU A 178 -38.58 13.59 9.85
N GLY A 179 -39.68 12.85 9.70
CA GLY A 179 -40.66 13.02 8.61
C GLY A 179 -41.77 14.01 8.94
N ASN A 180 -42.94 13.84 8.33
CA ASN A 180 -44.10 14.70 8.57
C ASN A 180 -44.77 14.39 9.92
N ILE A 181 -45.55 15.34 10.43
CA ILE A 181 -46.48 15.10 11.55
C ILE A 181 -47.51 14.06 11.10
N VAL A 182 -47.60 12.97 11.85
CA VAL A 182 -48.53 11.86 11.60
C VAL A 182 -49.83 12.09 12.36
N SER A 183 -49.77 12.65 13.57
CA SER A 183 -50.93 13.06 14.38
C SER A 183 -50.53 14.06 15.47
N SER A 184 -51.50 14.80 16.01
CA SER A 184 -51.31 15.72 17.14
C SER A 184 -52.50 15.65 18.09
N ASN A 185 -52.26 15.65 19.39
CA ASN A 185 -53.28 15.68 20.45
C ASN A 185 -52.82 16.59 21.61
N ASP A 186 -53.58 16.61 22.71
CA ASP A 186 -53.27 17.40 23.91
C ASP A 186 -51.99 16.95 24.63
N GLU A 187 -51.44 15.78 24.29
CA GLU A 187 -50.21 15.23 24.86
C GLU A 187 -48.96 15.51 24.01
N GLY A 188 -49.10 15.93 22.74
CA GLY A 188 -47.95 16.12 21.87
C GLY A 188 -48.20 16.08 20.37
N CYS A 189 -47.10 16.22 19.62
CA CYS A 189 -47.05 15.96 18.17
C CYS A 189 -46.27 14.67 17.92
N ILE A 190 -46.85 13.77 17.12
CA ILE A 190 -46.22 12.51 16.70
C ILE A 190 -45.64 12.68 15.29
N TYR A 191 -44.36 12.37 15.15
CA TYR A 191 -43.63 12.41 13.89
C TYR A 191 -43.28 11.03 13.39
N SER A 192 -43.28 10.83 12.07
CA SER A 192 -42.66 9.64 11.49
C SER A 192 -41.14 9.75 11.58
N ALA A 193 -40.46 8.65 11.91
CA ALA A 193 -39.01 8.57 11.89
C ALA A 193 -38.54 7.41 11.01
N THR A 194 -37.59 7.66 10.11
CA THR A 194 -37.01 6.65 9.21
C THR A 194 -35.51 6.50 9.44
N ASN A 195 -34.96 5.30 9.23
CA ASN A 195 -33.53 5.06 9.30
C ASN A 195 -32.81 5.56 8.02
N GLY A 196 -31.48 5.36 7.94
CA GLY A 196 -30.65 5.74 6.79
C GLY A 196 -31.01 5.06 5.45
N ASN A 197 -31.80 3.99 5.48
CA ASN A 197 -32.26 3.25 4.30
C ASN A 197 -33.71 3.63 3.90
N GLY A 198 -34.37 4.52 4.65
CA GLY A 198 -35.77 4.90 4.43
C GLY A 198 -36.80 3.97 5.07
N ASP A 199 -36.37 2.95 5.82
CA ASP A 199 -37.29 2.06 6.53
C ASP A 199 -37.87 2.77 7.78
N PRO A 200 -39.15 2.54 8.13
CA PRO A 200 -39.74 3.05 9.37
C PRO A 200 -38.95 2.53 10.58
N PHE A 201 -38.51 3.44 11.44
CA PHE A 201 -37.70 3.12 12.63
C PHE A 201 -38.56 3.18 13.90
N TYR A 202 -39.17 4.35 14.20
CA TYR A 202 -40.14 4.59 15.27
C TYR A 202 -41.10 5.73 14.90
N LYS A 203 -42.17 5.92 15.68
CA LYS A 203 -42.89 7.20 15.75
C LYS A 203 -42.38 7.96 16.97
N ILE A 204 -42.04 9.23 16.82
CA ILE A 204 -41.46 10.04 17.90
C ILE A 204 -42.52 11.00 18.41
N LEU A 205 -42.81 10.91 19.71
CA LEU A 205 -43.72 11.81 20.40
C LEU A 205 -42.90 12.90 21.08
N PHE A 206 -43.14 14.15 20.70
CA PHE A 206 -42.67 15.30 21.47
C PHE A 206 -43.76 15.74 22.44
N ASP A 207 -43.44 15.66 23.73
CA ASP A 207 -44.36 15.90 24.84
C ASP A 207 -44.81 17.38 24.91
N ALA A 208 -46.10 17.65 24.72
CA ALA A 208 -46.69 18.99 24.76
C ALA A 208 -46.98 19.53 26.17
N SER A 209 -46.73 18.76 27.23
CA SER A 209 -46.94 19.22 28.62
C SER A 209 -46.07 20.44 28.97
N ASN A 210 -44.98 20.67 28.24
CA ASN A 210 -44.21 21.91 28.25
C ASN A 210 -44.31 22.61 26.87
N THR A 211 -45.34 23.45 26.72
CA THR A 211 -45.67 24.12 25.45
C THR A 211 -44.56 25.03 24.93
N GLU A 212 -43.76 25.64 25.79
CA GLU A 212 -42.65 26.52 25.38
C GLU A 212 -41.47 25.72 24.82
N GLU A 213 -41.09 24.62 25.49
CA GLU A 213 -40.05 23.68 25.05
C GLU A 213 -40.44 23.01 23.73
N THR A 214 -41.70 22.61 23.64
CA THR A 214 -42.27 22.00 22.43
C THR A 214 -42.17 22.95 21.24
N VAL A 215 -42.54 24.24 21.41
CA VAL A 215 -42.40 25.24 20.34
C VAL A 215 -40.95 25.46 19.95
N LYS A 216 -40.01 25.44 20.90
CA LYS A 216 -38.56 25.53 20.62
C LYS A 216 -38.07 24.34 19.79
N ILE A 217 -38.40 23.11 20.21
CA ILE A 217 -38.07 21.88 19.48
C ILE A 217 -38.67 21.91 18.08
N LEU A 218 -39.95 22.26 17.95
CA LEU A 218 -40.65 22.35 16.66
C LEU A 218 -40.02 23.40 15.73
N SER A 219 -39.63 24.56 16.26
CA SER A 219 -38.95 25.61 15.48
C SER A 219 -37.55 25.20 15.02
N LYS A 220 -36.83 24.44 15.86
CA LYS A 220 -35.49 23.92 15.57
C LYS A 220 -35.55 22.82 14.50
N VAL A 221 -36.47 21.86 14.63
CA VAL A 221 -36.66 20.79 13.64
C VAL A 221 -37.13 21.36 12.29
N ARG A 222 -38.08 22.32 12.29
CA ARG A 222 -38.57 22.94 11.04
C ARG A 222 -37.54 23.81 10.31
N SER A 223 -36.52 24.31 11.01
CA SER A 223 -35.45 25.12 10.41
C SER A 223 -34.27 24.29 9.89
N MET A 224 -34.24 22.98 10.14
CA MET A 224 -33.17 22.08 9.70
C MET A 224 -33.45 21.46 8.32
N SER A 225 -32.39 21.09 7.60
CA SER A 225 -32.53 20.44 6.29
C SER A 225 -33.11 19.03 6.45
N LYS A 226 -33.81 18.53 5.41
CA LYS A 226 -34.36 17.17 5.39
C LYS A 226 -33.29 16.07 5.51
N ASP A 227 -32.03 16.41 5.30
CA ASP A 227 -30.88 15.50 5.34
C ASP A 227 -30.13 15.51 6.70
N THR A 228 -30.77 16.04 7.74
CA THR A 228 -30.19 16.12 9.09
C THR A 228 -30.49 14.84 9.87
N TYR A 229 -29.45 14.20 10.40
CA TYR A 229 -29.61 13.07 11.32
C TYR A 229 -29.83 13.56 12.74
N PHE A 230 -30.80 12.95 13.41
CA PHE A 230 -31.08 13.18 14.82
C PHE A 230 -30.67 11.96 15.64
N LYS A 231 -30.12 12.24 16.82
CA LYS A 231 -30.04 11.31 17.94
C LYS A 231 -31.09 11.74 18.96
N ALA A 232 -31.84 10.79 19.49
CA ALA A 232 -32.83 11.07 20.54
C ALA A 232 -32.59 10.16 21.75
N TYR A 233 -32.71 10.74 22.94
CA TYR A 233 -32.87 10.03 24.20
C TYR A 233 -34.33 10.16 24.64
N GLY A 234 -34.94 9.05 25.07
CA GLY A 234 -36.34 9.09 25.44
C GLY A 234 -36.85 7.81 26.06
N ASN A 235 -38.06 7.87 26.59
CA ASN A 235 -38.76 6.70 27.11
C ASN A 235 -39.53 6.02 25.99
N LEU A 236 -39.44 4.70 25.90
CA LEU A 236 -40.37 3.93 25.07
C LEU A 236 -41.73 3.82 25.77
N GLU A 237 -42.78 4.12 25.02
CA GLU A 237 -44.17 3.98 25.43
C GLU A 237 -44.93 3.14 24.40
N GLN A 238 -45.75 2.20 24.87
CA GLN A 238 -46.56 1.38 23.97
C GLN A 238 -48.01 1.89 23.94
N THR A 239 -48.46 2.34 22.77
CA THR A 239 -49.82 2.85 22.55
C THR A 239 -50.54 1.98 21.51
N GLY A 240 -51.25 0.96 21.97
CA GLY A 240 -51.89 -0.02 21.08
C GLY A 240 -50.86 -0.89 20.35
N GLU A 241 -50.93 -0.93 19.01
CA GLU A 241 -49.96 -1.65 18.16
C GLU A 241 -48.68 -0.84 17.89
N GLU A 242 -48.60 0.41 18.35
CA GLU A 242 -47.49 1.31 18.03
C GLU A 242 -46.53 1.49 19.22
N THR A 243 -45.24 1.60 18.91
CA THR A 243 -44.19 1.92 19.87
C THR A 243 -43.70 3.35 19.63
N LEU A 244 -43.88 4.20 20.63
CA LEU A 244 -43.49 5.61 20.61
C LEU A 244 -42.21 5.82 21.40
N LEU A 245 -41.30 6.63 20.87
CA LEU A 245 -40.18 7.19 21.64
C LEU A 245 -40.59 8.59 22.11
N ARG A 246 -40.83 8.77 23.41
CA ARG A 246 -41.16 10.06 24.03
C ARG A 246 -39.89 10.84 24.32
N VAL A 247 -39.75 12.00 23.69
CA VAL A 247 -38.62 12.93 23.87
C VAL A 247 -39.13 14.16 24.61
N SER A 248 -38.56 14.44 25.79
CA SER A 248 -39.08 15.43 26.74
C SER A 248 -38.37 16.78 26.71
N SER A 249 -37.17 16.87 26.13
CA SER A 249 -36.39 18.12 26.03
C SER A 249 -35.59 18.25 24.74
N LEU A 250 -35.12 19.45 24.44
CA LEU A 250 -34.22 19.70 23.30
C LEU A 250 -32.82 19.10 23.52
N ASP A 251 -32.36 19.04 24.77
CA ASP A 251 -31.04 18.48 25.13
C ASP A 251 -30.97 16.97 24.86
N ASP A 252 -32.13 16.31 24.89
CA ASP A 252 -32.29 14.91 24.51
C ASP A 252 -32.27 14.70 22.99
N LEU A 253 -32.20 15.77 22.17
CA LEU A 253 -32.18 15.73 20.71
C LEU A 253 -30.88 16.32 20.16
N THR A 254 -29.91 15.48 19.81
CA THR A 254 -28.64 15.93 19.23
C THR A 254 -28.68 15.92 17.70
N CYS A 255 -28.43 17.07 17.08
CA CYS A 255 -28.23 17.18 15.63
C CYS A 255 -26.82 16.69 15.27
N VAL A 256 -26.72 15.72 14.37
CA VAL A 256 -25.45 15.30 13.77
C VAL A 256 -25.39 15.89 12.37
N ALA A 257 -24.62 16.96 12.21
CA ALA A 257 -24.33 17.51 10.89
C ALA A 257 -23.68 16.39 10.03
N SER A 258 -24.21 16.17 8.82
CA SER A 258 -23.63 15.25 7.84
C SER A 258 -22.19 15.67 7.52
N SER A 259 -21.21 14.87 7.95
CA SER A 259 -19.78 15.08 7.70
C SER A 259 -19.30 14.30 6.47
N LYS A 260 -20.00 14.41 5.34
CA LYS A 260 -19.55 13.79 4.09
C LYS A 260 -18.23 14.43 3.68
N LYS A 261 -17.17 13.64 3.70
CA LYS A 261 -15.82 14.01 3.27
C LYS A 261 -15.48 13.26 1.99
N LYS A 262 -14.63 13.86 1.16
CA LYS A 262 -14.22 13.27 -0.11
C LYS A 262 -12.71 13.37 -0.26
N VAL A 263 -12.10 12.32 -0.77
CA VAL A 263 -10.71 12.34 -1.26
C VAL A 263 -10.70 12.04 -2.76
N GLU A 264 -9.89 12.78 -3.50
CA GLU A 264 -9.59 12.48 -4.90
C GLU A 264 -8.15 12.00 -5.03
N VAL A 265 -7.98 10.80 -5.54
CA VAL A 265 -6.68 10.17 -5.73
C VAL A 265 -6.37 10.14 -7.21
N TYR A 266 -5.20 10.64 -7.59
CA TYR A 266 -4.69 10.61 -8.96
C TYR A 266 -3.41 9.79 -9.01
N ALA A 267 -3.32 8.88 -9.98
CA ALA A 267 -2.16 8.04 -10.14
C ALA A 267 -1.66 7.98 -11.59
N ILE A 268 -0.35 7.85 -11.74
CA ILE A 268 0.28 7.40 -12.99
C ILE A 268 1.07 6.12 -12.72
N ASN A 269 1.38 5.41 -13.79
CA ASN A 269 2.15 4.17 -13.78
C ASN A 269 2.91 4.04 -15.10
N ASP A 270 3.98 3.24 -15.10
CA ASP A 270 4.70 2.83 -16.33
C ASP A 270 5.05 4.04 -17.22
N PHE A 271 5.54 5.12 -16.61
CA PHE A 271 5.85 6.36 -17.32
C PHE A 271 7.04 6.18 -18.28
N HIS A 272 7.90 5.20 -17.98
CA HIS A 272 9.00 4.76 -18.84
C HIS A 272 9.77 5.92 -19.47
N GLY A 273 10.24 6.84 -18.62
CA GLY A 273 11.18 7.84 -19.07
C GLY A 273 10.59 8.87 -20.03
N ALA A 274 9.26 9.03 -20.15
CA ALA A 274 8.60 9.94 -21.10
C ALA A 274 8.80 11.44 -20.78
N THR A 275 10.05 11.88 -20.66
CA THR A 275 10.52 13.21 -20.23
C THR A 275 9.92 14.35 -21.04
N SER A 276 9.61 14.14 -22.32
CA SER A 276 8.96 15.15 -23.17
C SER A 276 7.55 15.54 -22.69
N LYS A 277 6.91 14.71 -21.85
CA LYS A 277 5.57 14.97 -21.29
C LYS A 277 5.60 15.47 -19.85
N ILE A 278 6.75 15.41 -19.16
CA ILE A 278 6.78 15.63 -17.71
C ILE A 278 6.39 17.06 -17.31
N ALA A 279 6.74 18.06 -18.13
CA ALA A 279 6.41 19.46 -17.86
C ALA A 279 4.91 19.77 -17.99
N SER A 280 4.26 19.32 -19.06
CA SER A 280 2.81 19.45 -19.22
C SER A 280 2.03 18.59 -18.22
N LEU A 281 2.54 17.41 -17.88
CA LEU A 281 1.95 16.53 -16.86
C LEU A 281 2.04 17.18 -15.46
N THR A 282 3.14 17.87 -15.16
CA THR A 282 3.28 18.65 -13.92
C THR A 282 2.19 19.71 -13.81
N THR A 283 1.92 20.44 -14.90
CA THR A 283 0.80 21.40 -14.95
C THR A 283 -0.54 20.73 -14.67
N PHE A 284 -0.81 19.56 -15.29
CA PHE A 284 -2.03 18.79 -15.00
C PHE A 284 -2.18 18.51 -13.51
N PHE A 285 -1.14 17.97 -12.86
CA PHE A 285 -1.20 17.63 -11.44
C PHE A 285 -1.37 18.86 -10.56
N LYS A 286 -0.67 19.97 -10.87
CA LYS A 286 -0.84 21.24 -10.16
C LYS A 286 -2.26 21.79 -10.28
N GLU A 287 -2.90 21.67 -11.44
CA GLU A 287 -4.31 22.08 -11.64
C GLU A 287 -5.30 21.20 -10.87
N LYS A 288 -4.97 19.92 -10.65
CA LYS A 288 -5.82 19.01 -9.86
C LYS A 288 -5.60 19.14 -8.36
N LYS A 289 -4.45 19.64 -7.94
CA LYS A 289 -4.05 19.70 -6.53
C LYS A 289 -4.99 20.59 -5.74
N ASN A 290 -5.55 20.03 -4.68
CA ASN A 290 -6.22 20.73 -3.61
C ASN A 290 -5.94 20.04 -2.27
N GLU A 291 -6.49 20.56 -1.19
CA GLU A 291 -6.22 20.13 0.19
C GLU A 291 -6.70 18.69 0.49
N ASN A 292 -7.49 18.10 -0.41
CA ASN A 292 -8.08 16.77 -0.26
C ASN A 292 -7.71 15.84 -1.43
N THR A 293 -6.56 16.10 -2.06
CA THR A 293 -6.02 15.27 -3.13
C THR A 293 -4.82 14.45 -2.68
N VAL A 294 -4.68 13.25 -3.24
CA VAL A 294 -3.55 12.36 -3.04
C VAL A 294 -2.97 11.98 -4.40
N PHE A 295 -1.67 12.15 -4.59
CA PHE A 295 -0.98 11.81 -5.82
C PHE A 295 -0.07 10.60 -5.64
N ILE A 296 -0.24 9.58 -6.49
CA ILE A 296 0.48 8.31 -6.42
C ILE A 296 1.23 8.08 -7.74
N ASN A 297 2.43 7.54 -7.65
CA ASN A 297 3.09 6.92 -8.79
C ASN A 297 3.29 5.43 -8.50
N SER A 298 2.72 4.57 -9.34
CA SER A 298 2.73 3.11 -9.16
C SER A 298 3.91 2.40 -9.84
N GLY A 299 5.02 3.11 -10.08
CA GLY A 299 6.30 2.52 -10.49
C GLY A 299 6.57 2.56 -11.99
N ASP A 300 7.75 2.08 -12.36
CA ASP A 300 8.34 2.13 -13.69
C ASP A 300 8.40 3.56 -14.25
N MET A 301 9.06 4.42 -13.47
CA MET A 301 9.22 5.82 -13.82
C MET A 301 10.47 6.06 -14.66
N TRP A 302 11.60 5.42 -14.29
CA TRP A 302 12.91 5.93 -14.69
C TRP A 302 13.41 5.51 -16.07
N GLN A 303 13.39 4.23 -16.41
CA GLN A 303 13.96 3.77 -17.68
C GLN A 303 13.11 4.25 -18.86
N GLY A 304 13.66 4.47 -20.05
CA GLY A 304 12.90 4.42 -21.32
C GLY A 304 13.20 5.49 -22.34
N SER A 305 13.74 6.62 -21.91
CA SER A 305 14.30 7.64 -22.80
C SER A 305 15.79 7.79 -22.59
N ILE A 306 16.49 8.21 -23.64
CA ILE A 306 17.91 8.55 -23.54
C ILE A 306 18.14 9.60 -22.45
N LEU A 307 17.27 10.61 -22.35
CA LEU A 307 17.39 11.67 -21.37
C LEU A 307 17.25 11.19 -19.93
N SER A 308 16.33 10.26 -19.64
CA SER A 308 16.22 9.71 -18.28
C SER A 308 17.32 8.69 -17.98
N ASN A 309 17.66 7.84 -18.95
CA ASN A 309 18.61 6.75 -18.73
C ASN A 309 20.04 7.26 -18.49
N THR A 310 20.49 8.31 -19.18
CA THR A 310 21.87 8.84 -19.02
C THR A 310 22.14 9.40 -17.63
N ASN A 311 21.11 9.89 -16.92
CA ASN A 311 21.20 10.31 -15.53
C ASN A 311 20.59 9.29 -14.54
N ARG A 312 20.26 8.08 -15.01
CA ARG A 312 19.77 6.97 -14.17
C ARG A 312 18.54 7.35 -13.32
N GLY A 313 17.60 8.07 -13.94
CA GLY A 313 16.34 8.47 -13.32
C GLY A 313 16.43 9.69 -12.38
N GLU A 314 17.58 10.34 -12.27
CA GLU A 314 17.78 11.51 -11.41
C GLU A 314 16.84 12.67 -11.79
N LEU A 315 16.70 12.96 -13.09
CA LEU A 315 15.79 14.00 -13.60
C LEU A 315 14.35 13.73 -13.16
N LEU A 316 13.85 12.52 -13.41
CA LEU A 316 12.46 12.19 -13.10
C LEU A 316 12.22 12.08 -11.59
N THR A 317 13.20 11.65 -10.81
CA THR A 317 13.06 11.65 -9.35
C THR A 317 12.96 13.06 -8.79
N LYS A 318 13.78 14.00 -9.28
CA LYS A 318 13.66 15.41 -8.90
C LYS A 318 12.31 16.02 -9.30
N SER A 319 11.63 15.44 -10.30
CA SER A 319 10.29 15.89 -10.68
C SER A 319 9.20 15.58 -9.64
N PHE A 320 9.45 14.62 -8.72
CA PHE A 320 8.42 14.15 -7.79
C PHE A 320 7.95 15.23 -6.84
N ASP A 321 8.86 16.05 -6.32
CA ASP A 321 8.53 17.14 -5.40
C ASP A 321 7.76 18.27 -6.12
N GLU A 322 8.10 18.55 -7.38
CA GLU A 322 7.43 19.59 -8.19
C GLU A 322 6.00 19.19 -8.57
N ILE A 323 5.78 17.90 -8.89
CA ILE A 323 4.46 17.32 -9.10
C ILE A 323 3.71 17.23 -7.76
N GLY A 324 4.43 16.91 -6.69
CA GLY A 324 3.91 16.68 -5.35
C GLY A 324 3.35 15.28 -5.16
N PHE A 325 4.05 14.24 -5.64
CA PHE A 325 3.66 12.86 -5.35
C PHE A 325 3.75 12.57 -3.84
N ASP A 326 2.69 12.02 -3.27
CA ASP A 326 2.67 11.59 -1.86
C ASP A 326 3.35 10.22 -1.68
N ALA A 327 3.34 9.38 -2.72
CA ALA A 327 3.94 8.06 -2.72
C ALA A 327 4.47 7.66 -4.10
N PHE A 328 5.60 6.96 -4.11
CA PHE A 328 6.17 6.29 -5.28
C PHE A 328 6.42 4.81 -4.97
N THR A 329 5.68 3.90 -5.59
CA THR A 329 5.90 2.46 -5.47
C THR A 329 7.00 2.04 -6.44
N LEU A 330 7.98 1.26 -5.99
CA LEU A 330 9.00 0.74 -6.90
C LEU A 330 8.41 -0.28 -7.87
N GLY A 331 8.65 -0.08 -9.16
CA GLY A 331 8.45 -1.05 -10.21
C GLY A 331 9.72 -1.85 -10.50
N ASN A 332 9.62 -2.82 -11.41
CA ASN A 332 10.76 -3.67 -11.72
C ASN A 332 11.88 -2.89 -12.42
N HIS A 333 11.55 -1.86 -13.19
CA HIS A 333 12.55 -1.08 -13.92
C HIS A 333 13.29 -0.05 -13.05
N GLU A 334 12.89 0.17 -11.79
CA GLU A 334 13.72 0.87 -10.83
C GLU A 334 14.99 0.08 -10.44
N PHE A 335 15.00 -1.24 -10.68
CA PHE A 335 16.13 -2.13 -10.38
C PHE A 335 17.11 -2.31 -11.56
N ASP A 336 16.83 -1.74 -12.73
CA ASP A 336 17.62 -1.91 -13.96
C ASP A 336 19.08 -1.43 -13.82
N TRP A 337 19.36 -0.59 -12.83
CA TRP A 337 20.70 -0.08 -12.53
C TRP A 337 21.23 -0.55 -11.16
N GLY A 338 20.52 -1.47 -10.51
CA GLY A 338 20.86 -1.98 -9.19
C GLY A 338 20.43 -1.08 -8.03
N LEU A 339 20.59 -1.61 -6.82
CA LEU A 339 20.03 -1.05 -5.59
C LEU A 339 20.63 0.30 -5.19
N ASP A 340 21.87 0.58 -5.58
CA ASP A 340 22.57 1.82 -5.21
C ASP A 340 21.93 3.04 -5.86
N TYR A 341 21.42 2.93 -7.09
CA TYR A 341 20.70 4.02 -7.74
C TYR A 341 19.32 4.25 -7.13
N ILE A 342 18.66 3.20 -6.64
CA ILE A 342 17.42 3.34 -5.86
C ILE A 342 17.69 4.18 -4.60
N LYS A 343 18.76 3.85 -3.86
CA LYS A 343 19.17 4.60 -2.66
C LYS A 343 19.56 6.03 -2.97
N LYS A 344 20.34 6.24 -4.05
CA LYS A 344 20.72 7.57 -4.52
C LYS A 344 19.47 8.40 -4.83
N ASN A 345 18.56 7.87 -5.64
CA ASN A 345 17.35 8.57 -6.09
C ASN A 345 16.40 8.84 -4.92
N LYS A 346 16.20 7.89 -4.00
CA LYS A 346 15.43 8.11 -2.76
C LYS A 346 15.93 9.32 -1.96
N GLY A 347 17.24 9.60 -1.99
CA GLY A 347 17.85 10.76 -1.34
C GLY A 347 17.63 12.11 -2.03
N LEU A 348 16.97 12.15 -3.18
CA LEU A 348 16.78 13.36 -4.00
C LEU A 348 15.38 13.99 -3.87
N THR A 349 14.46 13.35 -3.17
CA THR A 349 13.05 13.73 -3.07
C THR A 349 12.52 13.48 -1.66
N ALA A 350 11.50 14.22 -1.26
CA ALA A 350 10.75 13.95 -0.03
C ALA A 350 9.66 12.88 -0.22
N THR A 351 9.32 12.52 -1.46
CA THR A 351 8.32 11.48 -1.77
C THR A 351 8.76 10.12 -1.21
N SER A 352 7.85 9.45 -0.50
CA SER A 352 8.14 8.15 0.09
C SER A 352 8.19 7.05 -0.97
N PHE A 353 9.33 6.35 -1.04
CA PHE A 353 9.48 5.15 -1.86
C PHE A 353 8.85 3.96 -1.14
N LEU A 354 7.93 3.26 -1.79
CA LEU A 354 7.13 2.19 -1.20
C LEU A 354 7.44 0.81 -1.81
N GLY A 355 7.36 -0.23 -0.99
CA GLY A 355 7.60 -1.61 -1.40
C GLY A 355 7.50 -2.61 -0.24
N ALA A 356 6.31 -2.77 0.34
CA ALA A 356 6.05 -3.56 1.54
C ALA A 356 6.49 -5.03 1.47
N ASN A 357 6.60 -5.58 0.27
CA ASN A 357 6.98 -6.97 0.04
C ASN A 357 8.43 -7.17 -0.41
N ILE A 358 9.28 -6.12 -0.34
CA ILE A 358 10.70 -6.20 -0.68
C ILE A 358 11.52 -6.53 0.57
N TYR A 359 12.23 -7.64 0.54
CA TYR A 359 13.01 -8.16 1.67
C TYR A 359 14.44 -8.45 1.23
N ASN A 360 15.37 -8.32 2.16
CA ASN A 360 16.73 -8.81 1.98
C ASN A 360 16.71 -10.32 1.67
N TRP A 361 17.66 -10.77 0.86
CA TRP A 361 17.71 -12.15 0.36
C TRP A 361 19.13 -12.71 0.41
N GLU A 362 19.24 -13.93 0.91
CA GLU A 362 20.47 -14.70 0.88
C GLU A 362 20.42 -15.73 -0.26
N GLN A 363 21.13 -15.43 -1.36
CA GLN A 363 21.12 -16.27 -2.56
C GLN A 363 21.62 -17.70 -2.30
N GLU A 364 22.64 -17.89 -1.46
CA GLU A 364 23.24 -19.20 -1.19
C GLU A 364 22.31 -20.13 -0.40
N THR A 365 21.59 -19.58 0.59
CA THR A 365 20.70 -20.34 1.47
C THR A 365 19.26 -20.36 0.97
N LYS A 366 18.95 -19.53 -0.03
CA LYS A 366 17.60 -19.25 -0.56
C LYS A 366 16.61 -18.85 0.53
N LYS A 367 17.02 -17.92 1.40
CA LYS A 367 16.22 -17.45 2.53
C LYS A 367 15.98 -15.95 2.47
N TYR A 368 14.77 -15.55 2.86
CA TYR A 368 14.47 -14.16 3.15
C TYR A 368 15.10 -13.74 4.47
N GLY A 369 15.77 -12.60 4.46
CA GLY A 369 16.16 -11.83 5.63
C GLY A 369 15.07 -10.87 6.09
N GLY A 370 15.49 -9.79 6.75
CA GLY A 370 14.61 -8.70 7.19
C GLY A 370 14.06 -7.86 6.04
N PHE A 371 13.07 -7.01 6.33
CA PHE A 371 12.54 -6.01 5.40
C PHE A 371 13.66 -5.09 4.89
N ALA A 372 13.61 -4.68 3.62
CA ALA A 372 14.61 -3.82 3.00
C ALA A 372 14.32 -2.32 3.28
N ASP A 373 14.42 -1.93 4.55
CA ASP A 373 14.10 -0.59 5.05
C ASP A 373 15.04 0.52 4.52
N ASP A 374 16.27 0.15 4.15
CA ASP A 374 17.20 1.03 3.46
C ASP A 374 16.68 1.45 2.08
N LEU A 375 15.93 0.59 1.39
CA LEU A 375 15.34 0.86 0.08
C LEU A 375 13.97 1.52 0.15
N VAL A 376 13.06 1.00 0.97
CA VAL A 376 11.63 1.35 0.87
C VAL A 376 10.94 1.41 2.23
N ASN A 377 9.79 2.09 2.25
CA ASN A 377 8.81 2.01 3.34
C ASN A 377 7.68 1.04 2.94
N PRO A 378 6.98 0.40 3.89
CA PRO A 378 5.84 -0.45 3.56
C PRO A 378 4.61 0.36 3.12
N TYR A 379 4.41 1.50 3.77
CA TYR A 379 3.30 2.40 3.52
C TYR A 379 3.66 3.85 3.88
N VAL A 380 2.79 4.79 3.51
CA VAL A 380 2.77 6.15 4.05
C VAL A 380 1.34 6.50 4.49
N VAL A 381 1.21 7.40 5.46
CA VAL A 381 -0.08 7.93 5.92
C VAL A 381 -0.14 9.41 5.59
N LYS A 382 -1.25 9.85 5.00
CA LYS A 382 -1.53 11.24 4.67
C LYS A 382 -2.74 11.74 5.45
N ASP A 383 -2.54 12.79 6.23
CA ASP A 383 -3.62 13.58 6.82
C ASP A 383 -4.08 14.63 5.80
N LEU A 384 -5.39 14.70 5.54
CA LEU A 384 -6.03 15.69 4.66
C LEU A 384 -6.72 16.77 5.49
N ASP A 385 -6.89 17.97 4.92
CA ASP A 385 -7.43 19.12 5.66
C ASP A 385 -8.91 18.97 6.02
N ASN A 386 -9.67 18.17 5.26
CA ASN A 386 -11.03 17.79 5.65
C ASN A 386 -11.06 16.79 6.83
N GLY A 387 -9.90 16.41 7.36
CA GLY A 387 -9.73 15.49 8.47
C GLY A 387 -9.95 14.03 8.11
N LEU A 388 -9.78 13.66 6.83
CA LEU A 388 -9.60 12.26 6.44
C LEU A 388 -8.14 11.86 6.59
N ARG A 389 -7.91 10.63 7.03
CA ARG A 389 -6.59 10.00 7.04
C ARG A 389 -6.52 8.88 6.02
N VAL A 390 -5.55 8.96 5.12
CA VAL A 390 -5.37 8.04 3.98
C VAL A 390 -4.08 7.26 4.13
N GLY A 391 -4.16 5.94 4.26
CA GLY A 391 -3.00 5.05 4.22
C GLY A 391 -2.75 4.56 2.79
N ILE A 392 -1.49 4.54 2.35
CA ILE A 392 -1.08 4.09 1.00
C ILE A 392 -0.05 2.99 1.17
N ILE A 393 -0.39 1.76 0.79
CA ILE A 393 0.51 0.62 0.77
C ILE A 393 1.10 0.50 -0.65
N GLY A 394 2.42 0.34 -0.77
CA GLY A 394 3.07 0.06 -2.06
C GLY A 394 3.57 -1.37 -2.13
N ILE A 395 3.34 -2.08 -3.23
CA ILE A 395 3.88 -3.42 -3.47
C ILE A 395 4.41 -3.56 -4.90
N ILE A 396 5.30 -4.52 -5.10
CA ILE A 396 5.69 -5.02 -6.43
C ILE A 396 5.19 -6.46 -6.59
N GLY A 397 4.71 -6.84 -7.78
CA GLY A 397 4.29 -8.22 -8.01
C GLY A 397 5.45 -9.21 -7.79
N GLN A 398 5.20 -10.32 -7.09
CA GLN A 398 6.24 -11.30 -6.76
C GLN A 398 7.00 -11.80 -8.00
N LYS A 399 6.27 -12.03 -9.10
CA LYS A 399 6.80 -12.48 -10.39
C LYS A 399 7.73 -11.47 -11.03
N GLN A 400 7.64 -10.17 -10.71
CA GLN A 400 8.42 -9.16 -11.41
C GLN A 400 9.92 -9.20 -11.07
N ILE A 401 10.31 -10.03 -10.10
CA ILE A 401 11.73 -10.36 -9.90
C ILE A 401 12.35 -11.02 -11.15
N THR A 402 11.55 -11.72 -11.96
CA THR A 402 12.02 -12.41 -13.17
C THR A 402 12.12 -11.48 -14.38
N SER A 403 11.55 -10.27 -14.31
CA SER A 403 11.69 -9.26 -15.38
C SER A 403 12.87 -8.30 -15.15
N ILE A 404 13.75 -8.63 -14.20
CA ILE A 404 14.95 -7.87 -13.85
C ILE A 404 16.17 -8.76 -14.08
N THR A 405 17.28 -8.19 -14.54
CA THR A 405 18.56 -8.91 -14.59
C THR A 405 18.92 -9.45 -13.20
N SER A 406 18.96 -10.78 -13.05
CA SER A 406 18.94 -11.44 -11.73
C SER A 406 20.13 -11.09 -10.84
N SER A 407 21.27 -10.71 -11.41
CA SER A 407 22.47 -10.26 -10.68
C SER A 407 22.26 -8.92 -9.96
N LEU A 408 21.47 -8.01 -10.53
CA LEU A 408 21.19 -6.67 -9.97
C LEU A 408 20.29 -6.71 -8.73
N VAL A 409 19.58 -7.83 -8.55
CA VAL A 409 18.68 -8.11 -7.42
C VAL A 409 19.12 -9.34 -6.63
N SER A 410 20.42 -9.67 -6.65
CA SER A 410 20.96 -10.86 -5.94
C SER A 410 20.80 -10.83 -4.42
N THR A 411 20.63 -9.63 -3.84
CA THR A 411 20.53 -9.42 -2.38
C THR A 411 19.12 -9.07 -1.90
N VAL A 412 18.13 -9.04 -2.78
CA VAL A 412 16.73 -8.79 -2.43
C VAL A 412 15.79 -9.77 -3.13
N ASN A 413 14.61 -9.98 -2.57
CA ASN A 413 13.58 -10.78 -3.20
C ASN A 413 12.19 -10.27 -2.77
N PHE A 414 11.16 -10.60 -3.55
CA PHE A 414 9.80 -10.15 -3.34
C PHE A 414 8.99 -11.27 -2.69
N LYS A 415 8.38 -11.02 -1.54
CA LYS A 415 7.43 -11.96 -0.91
C LYS A 415 6.07 -11.87 -1.57
N ASP A 416 5.23 -12.89 -1.36
CA ASP A 416 3.79 -12.81 -1.68
C ASP A 416 3.20 -11.57 -0.97
N PRO A 417 2.71 -10.58 -1.74
CA PRO A 417 2.22 -9.33 -1.17
C PRO A 417 0.86 -9.51 -0.47
N THR A 418 0.08 -10.54 -0.79
CA THR A 418 -1.31 -10.69 -0.31
C THR A 418 -1.45 -10.69 1.22
N PRO A 419 -0.75 -11.55 1.98
CA PRO A 419 -0.83 -11.53 3.44
C PRO A 419 -0.24 -10.25 4.06
N ILE A 420 0.75 -9.65 3.41
CA ILE A 420 1.40 -8.41 3.87
C ILE A 420 0.42 -7.24 3.77
N VAL A 421 -0.25 -7.09 2.61
CA VAL A 421 -1.26 -6.04 2.38
C VAL A 421 -2.39 -6.16 3.41
N ALA A 422 -2.91 -7.37 3.67
CA ALA A 422 -3.97 -7.57 4.65
C ALA A 422 -3.56 -7.16 6.07
N SER A 423 -2.34 -7.53 6.48
CA SER A 423 -1.80 -7.15 7.80
C SER A 423 -1.61 -5.64 7.92
N LEU A 424 -1.01 -5.00 6.91
CA LEU A 424 -0.75 -3.56 6.93
C LEU A 424 -2.04 -2.74 6.84
N ALA A 425 -3.02 -3.18 6.05
CA ALA A 425 -4.31 -2.52 5.98
C ALA A 425 -5.04 -2.54 7.34
N LYS A 426 -4.93 -3.66 8.07
CA LYS A 426 -5.44 -3.76 9.45
C LYS A 426 -4.71 -2.80 10.39
N GLU A 427 -3.38 -2.76 10.36
CA GLU A 427 -2.58 -1.81 11.15
C GLU A 427 -2.97 -0.35 10.85
N LEU A 428 -3.09 0.00 9.57
CA LEU A 428 -3.47 1.34 9.13
C LEU A 428 -4.84 1.76 9.68
N ARG A 429 -5.82 0.84 9.70
CA ARG A 429 -7.15 1.13 10.24
C ARG A 429 -7.18 1.18 11.76
N ASP A 430 -6.65 0.15 12.42
CA ASP A 430 -6.85 -0.06 13.86
C ASP A 430 -5.89 0.79 14.71
N GLU A 431 -4.64 0.94 14.25
CA GLU A 431 -3.58 1.60 15.03
C GLU A 431 -3.27 3.01 14.51
N ARG A 432 -3.37 3.22 13.19
CA ARG A 432 -3.13 4.53 12.58
C ARG A 432 -4.41 5.32 12.33
N ALA A 433 -5.59 4.75 12.57
CA ALA A 433 -6.89 5.39 12.39
C ALA A 433 -7.11 5.94 10.96
N CYS A 434 -6.64 5.23 9.93
CA CYS A 434 -6.90 5.57 8.54
C CYS A 434 -8.37 5.30 8.17
N ASP A 435 -9.05 6.32 7.66
CA ASP A 435 -10.40 6.21 7.09
C ASP A 435 -10.38 5.48 5.75
N VAL A 436 -9.34 5.72 4.95
CA VAL A 436 -9.17 5.17 3.60
C VAL A 436 -7.83 4.45 3.52
N VAL A 437 -7.82 3.24 2.95
CA VAL A 437 -6.59 2.48 2.68
C VAL A 437 -6.49 2.20 1.19
N LEU A 438 -5.41 2.63 0.55
CA LEU A 438 -5.15 2.48 -0.88
C LEU A 438 -4.01 1.48 -1.10
N LEU A 439 -4.10 0.71 -2.18
CA LEU A 439 -3.00 -0.13 -2.65
C LEU A 439 -2.45 0.44 -3.97
N SER A 440 -1.18 0.85 -3.96
CA SER A 440 -0.39 1.10 -5.17
C SER A 440 0.40 -0.17 -5.47
N ALA A 441 0.05 -0.85 -6.55
CA ALA A 441 0.59 -2.15 -6.90
C ALA A 441 1.31 -2.07 -8.24
N HIS A 442 2.64 -2.25 -8.21
CA HIS A 442 3.40 -2.53 -9.42
C HIS A 442 3.22 -3.99 -9.86
N ALA A 443 1.99 -4.31 -10.25
CA ALA A 443 1.55 -5.63 -10.67
C ALA A 443 0.33 -5.50 -11.58
N GLY A 444 0.15 -6.48 -12.47
CA GLY A 444 -1.06 -6.57 -13.28
C GLY A 444 -2.28 -6.88 -12.41
N GLN A 445 -3.45 -6.43 -12.85
CA GLN A 445 -4.70 -6.62 -12.11
C GLN A 445 -4.93 -8.08 -11.70
N SER A 446 -4.67 -9.03 -12.60
CA SER A 446 -4.86 -10.47 -12.34
C SER A 446 -3.99 -11.02 -11.21
N ASP A 447 -2.85 -10.39 -10.89
CA ASP A 447 -1.95 -10.85 -9.83
C ASP A 447 -2.39 -10.34 -8.44
N VAL A 448 -3.16 -9.25 -8.37
CA VAL A 448 -3.60 -8.62 -7.10
C VAL A 448 -5.10 -8.66 -6.88
N GLN A 449 -5.90 -9.03 -7.88
CA GLN A 449 -7.34 -9.15 -7.77
C GLN A 449 -7.73 -10.46 -7.07
N ASN A 450 -7.78 -10.43 -5.73
CA ASN A 450 -8.22 -11.55 -4.91
C ASN A 450 -9.09 -11.10 -3.72
N PRO A 451 -9.88 -12.00 -3.10
CA PRO A 451 -10.76 -11.66 -1.98
C PRO A 451 -10.04 -11.03 -0.78
N THR A 452 -8.81 -11.45 -0.49
CA THR A 452 -8.04 -10.96 0.66
C THR A 452 -7.65 -9.50 0.47
N ILE A 453 -7.09 -9.12 -0.69
CA ILE A 453 -6.76 -7.73 -0.99
C ILE A 453 -8.04 -6.88 -1.05
N ALA A 454 -9.06 -7.35 -1.78
CA ALA A 454 -10.31 -6.60 -1.94
C ALA A 454 -11.11 -6.39 -0.65
N SER A 455 -10.91 -7.23 0.38
CA SER A 455 -11.52 -7.00 1.70
C SER A 455 -10.67 -6.12 2.62
N SER A 456 -9.43 -5.82 2.23
CA SER A 456 -8.46 -5.07 3.05
C SER A 456 -8.40 -3.58 2.67
N VAL A 457 -8.54 -3.26 1.39
CA VAL A 457 -8.29 -1.90 0.84
C VAL A 457 -9.52 -1.32 0.13
N ASP A 458 -9.49 -0.02 -0.13
CA ASP A 458 -10.60 0.75 -0.69
C ASP A 458 -10.46 1.06 -2.18
N ALA A 459 -9.25 0.97 -2.73
CA ALA A 459 -8.95 1.07 -4.15
C ALA A 459 -7.58 0.46 -4.45
N VAL A 460 -7.41 -0.05 -5.68
CA VAL A 460 -6.15 -0.61 -6.16
C VAL A 460 -5.71 0.06 -7.45
N PHE A 461 -4.52 0.66 -7.44
CA PHE A 461 -3.85 1.24 -8.59
C PHE A 461 -2.82 0.23 -9.11
N CYS A 462 -3.15 -0.44 -10.21
CA CYS A 462 -2.30 -1.45 -10.85
C CYS A 462 -1.27 -0.79 -11.79
N ALA A 463 -0.26 -1.55 -12.22
CA ALA A 463 0.78 -1.13 -13.17
C ALA A 463 1.36 -2.35 -13.89
N HIS A 464 2.57 -2.25 -14.45
CA HIS A 464 3.36 -3.33 -15.06
C HIS A 464 2.84 -3.87 -16.41
N THR A 465 1.55 -4.12 -16.55
CA THR A 465 0.94 -4.69 -17.77
C THR A 465 0.75 -3.67 -18.89
N HIS A 466 0.98 -2.39 -18.63
CA HIS A 466 0.79 -1.23 -19.52
C HIS A 466 -0.63 -1.10 -20.11
N GLN A 467 -1.63 -1.73 -19.48
CA GLN A 467 -3.00 -1.70 -19.97
C GLN A 467 -3.74 -0.47 -19.44
N ALA A 468 -4.66 0.07 -20.24
CA ALA A 468 -5.62 1.05 -19.77
C ALA A 468 -6.87 0.31 -19.30
N GLU A 469 -6.96 0.04 -18.00
CA GLU A 469 -7.98 -0.83 -17.41
C GLU A 469 -8.77 -0.10 -16.33
N GLU A 470 -10.08 -0.35 -16.32
CA GLU A 470 -11.00 0.13 -15.30
C GLU A 470 -11.97 -1.00 -14.94
N SER A 471 -11.82 -1.59 -13.75
CA SER A 471 -12.68 -2.69 -13.32
C SER A 471 -13.09 -2.56 -11.84
N VAL A 472 -14.03 -3.39 -11.41
CA VAL A 472 -14.48 -3.48 -10.02
C VAL A 472 -14.50 -4.94 -9.62
N TYR A 473 -13.91 -5.25 -8.47
CA TYR A 473 -14.02 -6.56 -7.85
C TYR A 473 -14.66 -6.42 -6.46
N GLY A 474 -15.84 -7.02 -6.30
CA GLY A 474 -16.72 -6.72 -5.18
C GLY A 474 -17.21 -5.27 -5.28
N SER A 475 -16.78 -4.42 -4.35
CA SER A 475 -17.01 -2.97 -4.37
C SER A 475 -15.74 -2.15 -4.61
N ILE A 476 -14.59 -2.81 -4.81
CA ILE A 476 -13.28 -2.15 -4.87
C ILE A 476 -12.90 -1.87 -6.32
N PRO A 477 -12.57 -0.62 -6.67
CA PRO A 477 -12.06 -0.28 -7.99
C PRO A 477 -10.62 -0.77 -8.16
N TYR A 478 -10.35 -1.39 -9.31
CA TYR A 478 -9.01 -1.68 -9.81
C TYR A 478 -8.82 -0.86 -11.08
N ILE A 479 -7.70 -0.14 -11.16
CA ILE A 479 -7.46 0.80 -12.26
C ILE A 479 -5.98 0.85 -12.65
N GLN A 480 -5.69 0.96 -13.95
CA GLN A 480 -4.36 1.18 -14.51
C GLN A 480 -4.44 2.19 -15.67
N GLY A 481 -3.50 3.12 -15.73
CA GLY A 481 -3.49 4.26 -16.65
C GLY A 481 -2.71 4.04 -17.96
N GLY A 482 -2.52 2.79 -18.42
CA GLY A 482 -1.71 2.50 -19.60
C GLY A 482 -0.21 2.65 -19.32
N SER A 483 0.51 3.38 -20.16
CA SER A 483 1.95 3.67 -20.01
C SER A 483 2.31 4.99 -20.69
N TYR A 484 3.54 5.48 -20.49
CA TYR A 484 4.09 6.70 -21.09
C TYR A 484 3.23 7.96 -20.86
N GLY A 485 2.54 8.01 -19.71
CA GLY A 485 1.61 9.08 -19.38
C GLY A 485 0.45 9.21 -20.37
N ALA A 486 -0.07 8.10 -20.90
CA ALA A 486 -1.24 8.12 -21.78
C ALA A 486 -2.54 8.46 -21.02
N TYR A 487 -2.67 7.99 -19.78
CA TYR A 487 -3.79 8.32 -18.91
C TYR A 487 -3.29 8.66 -17.50
N VAL A 488 -4.11 9.42 -16.77
CA VAL A 488 -4.01 9.57 -15.32
C VAL A 488 -5.22 8.87 -14.70
N SER A 489 -4.97 7.85 -13.88
CA SER A 489 -6.01 7.11 -13.18
C SER A 489 -6.54 7.93 -12.02
N LYS A 490 -7.85 8.20 -12.00
CA LYS A 490 -8.53 8.92 -10.92
C LYS A 490 -9.44 7.96 -10.16
N VAL A 491 -9.36 7.98 -8.83
CA VAL A 491 -10.37 7.39 -7.95
C VAL A 491 -10.88 8.45 -6.97
N SER A 492 -12.20 8.59 -6.86
CA SER A 492 -12.86 9.45 -5.87
C SER A 492 -13.57 8.61 -4.83
N ILE A 493 -13.28 8.84 -3.56
CA ILE A 493 -13.87 8.09 -2.43
C ILE A 493 -14.61 9.08 -1.53
N THR A 494 -15.89 8.77 -1.27
CA THR A 494 -16.73 9.54 -0.34
C THR A 494 -16.87 8.77 0.97
N VAL A 495 -16.51 9.41 2.07
CA VAL A 495 -16.65 8.90 3.44
C VAL A 495 -17.76 9.67 4.13
N ASP A 496 -18.79 8.98 4.60
CA ASP A 496 -19.89 9.52 5.38
C ASP A 496 -19.88 8.87 6.77
N ASN A 497 -19.66 9.69 7.81
CA ASN A 497 -19.64 9.24 9.19
C ASN A 497 -18.71 8.01 9.44
N GLY A 498 -17.51 8.03 8.85
CA GLY A 498 -16.52 6.95 8.97
C GLY A 498 -16.77 5.74 8.06
N ASN A 499 -17.86 5.73 7.28
CA ASN A 499 -18.15 4.66 6.34
C ASN A 499 -17.95 5.14 4.90
N ILE A 500 -17.31 4.31 4.07
CA ILE A 500 -17.19 4.62 2.64
C ILE A 500 -18.52 4.31 1.95
N THR A 501 -19.16 5.34 1.41
CA THR A 501 -20.46 5.24 0.73
C THR A 501 -20.34 5.21 -0.78
N GLU A 502 -19.23 5.69 -1.35
CA GLU A 502 -19.06 5.80 -2.80
C GLU A 502 -17.60 5.65 -3.21
N ARG A 503 -17.38 4.96 -4.34
CA ARG A 503 -16.09 4.80 -5.01
C ARG A 503 -16.30 4.97 -6.52
N ASN A 504 -15.77 6.05 -7.08
CA ASN A 504 -15.81 6.30 -8.52
C ASN A 504 -14.39 6.18 -9.09
N LYS A 505 -14.26 5.61 -10.29
CA LYS A 505 -12.98 5.43 -10.99
C LYS A 505 -13.11 5.97 -12.42
N GLU A 506 -12.03 6.51 -12.95
CA GLU A 506 -11.94 7.05 -14.30
C GLU A 506 -10.48 7.09 -14.76
N ASN A 507 -10.16 6.59 -15.95
CA ASN A 507 -8.89 6.91 -16.60
C ASN A 507 -9.03 8.18 -17.45
N ILE A 508 -8.41 9.26 -16.99
CA ILE A 508 -8.42 10.54 -17.69
C ILE A 508 -7.35 10.49 -18.78
N SER A 509 -7.77 10.52 -20.05
CA SER A 509 -6.83 10.60 -21.18
C SER A 509 -6.00 11.87 -21.09
N PHE A 510 -4.68 11.72 -21.13
CA PHE A 510 -3.75 12.83 -21.04
C PHE A 510 -3.19 13.17 -22.42
N ASN A 511 -3.45 14.41 -22.86
CA ASN A 511 -2.84 14.97 -24.05
C ASN A 511 -1.92 16.13 -23.66
N ALA A 512 -0.61 15.96 -23.84
CA ALA A 512 0.40 16.96 -23.52
C ALA A 512 0.11 18.32 -24.17
N SER A 513 -0.41 18.35 -25.41
CA SER A 513 -0.70 19.62 -26.10
C SER A 513 -1.84 20.42 -25.50
N SER A 514 -2.64 19.82 -24.60
CA SER A 514 -3.75 20.48 -23.91
C SER A 514 -3.30 21.30 -22.70
N TYR A 515 -2.04 21.17 -22.27
CA TYR A 515 -1.50 21.85 -21.10
C TYR A 515 -0.27 22.66 -21.50
N GLN A 516 -0.12 23.85 -20.90
CA GLN A 516 1.14 24.57 -21.00
C GLN A 516 2.20 23.84 -20.17
N ASP A 517 3.45 23.81 -20.66
CA ASP A 517 4.56 23.26 -19.89
C ASP A 517 4.74 24.07 -18.59
N ASP A 518 4.87 23.36 -17.46
CA ASP A 518 5.30 23.99 -16.22
C ASP A 518 6.70 24.58 -16.37
N VAL A 519 6.87 25.84 -15.99
CA VAL A 519 8.11 26.60 -16.23
C VAL A 519 9.30 25.99 -15.49
N ALA A 520 9.13 25.65 -14.20
CA ALA A 520 10.20 25.09 -13.38
C ALA A 520 10.59 23.69 -13.87
N MET A 521 9.60 22.86 -14.21
CA MET A 521 9.85 21.54 -14.77
C MET A 521 10.56 21.61 -16.12
N LYS A 522 10.16 22.54 -16.99
CA LYS A 522 10.79 22.74 -18.29
C LYS A 522 12.25 23.17 -18.15
N GLU A 523 12.55 24.06 -17.22
CA GLU A 523 13.93 24.47 -16.91
C GLU A 523 14.75 23.30 -16.36
N LEU A 524 14.15 22.47 -15.50
CA LEU A 524 14.79 21.25 -14.99
C LEU A 524 15.13 20.30 -16.14
N VAL A 525 14.18 19.98 -17.02
CA VAL A 525 14.42 19.12 -18.20
C VAL A 525 15.54 19.69 -19.08
N ALA A 526 15.48 20.98 -19.40
CA ALA A 526 16.47 21.65 -20.24
C ALA A 526 17.89 21.65 -19.64
N SER A 527 18.02 21.53 -18.32
CA SER A 527 19.33 21.42 -17.66
C SER A 527 20.04 20.10 -17.98
N TYR A 528 19.31 18.99 -18.09
CA TYR A 528 19.86 17.68 -18.46
C TYR A 528 20.02 17.51 -19.97
N GLU A 529 19.18 18.15 -20.79
CA GLU A 529 19.32 18.11 -22.25
C GLU A 529 20.66 18.70 -22.72
N LYS A 530 21.16 19.73 -22.03
CA LYS A 530 22.49 20.32 -22.31
C LYS A 530 23.63 19.31 -22.16
N GLU A 531 23.45 18.30 -21.32
CA GLU A 531 24.47 17.27 -21.05
C GLU A 531 24.48 16.17 -22.12
N LEU A 532 23.41 15.99 -22.91
CA LEU A 532 23.29 14.96 -23.95
C LEU A 532 24.01 15.26 -25.27
N SER A 533 24.55 16.48 -25.45
CA SER A 533 25.36 16.89 -26.61
C SER A 533 24.86 16.48 -28.01
N GLY A 534 23.54 16.37 -28.22
CA GLY A 534 22.97 15.99 -29.52
C GLY A 534 23.13 14.51 -29.92
N ALA A 535 23.57 13.64 -29.01
CA ALA A 535 23.75 12.20 -29.29
C ALA A 535 22.50 11.55 -29.87
N GLU A 536 21.31 11.95 -29.41
CA GLU A 536 20.02 11.43 -29.90
C GLU A 536 19.83 11.61 -31.42
N SER A 537 20.33 12.72 -31.98
CA SER A 537 20.21 13.06 -33.39
C SER A 537 21.32 12.49 -34.27
N GLU A 538 22.29 11.78 -33.68
CA GLU A 538 23.37 11.15 -34.43
C GLU A 538 22.79 10.15 -35.44
N LEU A 539 23.08 10.36 -36.73
CA LEU A 539 22.73 9.41 -37.78
C LEU A 539 23.70 8.22 -37.73
N LEU A 540 23.17 7.03 -37.47
CA LEU A 540 23.96 5.80 -37.45
C LEU A 540 24.00 5.13 -38.83
N ALA A 541 22.83 4.97 -39.46
CA ALA A 541 22.69 4.33 -40.77
C ALA A 541 21.39 4.72 -41.45
N THR A 542 21.20 4.23 -42.69
CA THR A 542 19.91 4.26 -43.41
C THR A 542 19.36 2.85 -43.63
N SER A 543 18.04 2.68 -43.70
CA SER A 543 17.38 1.38 -43.99
C SER A 543 16.39 1.50 -45.14
N ASP A 544 16.38 0.51 -46.05
CA ASP A 544 15.43 0.44 -47.17
C ASP A 544 13.99 0.05 -46.76
N GLY A 545 13.78 -0.31 -45.50
CA GLY A 545 12.49 -0.72 -44.95
C GLY A 545 12.43 -0.74 -43.43
N ASN A 546 11.26 -1.08 -42.89
CA ASN A 546 11.01 -1.13 -41.45
C ASN A 546 11.58 -2.41 -40.83
N LEU A 547 12.12 -2.29 -39.61
CA LEU A 547 12.51 -3.41 -38.75
C LEU A 547 11.53 -3.45 -37.57
N SER A 548 10.73 -4.50 -37.49
CA SER A 548 9.74 -4.63 -36.41
C SER A 548 10.41 -4.90 -35.05
N TYR A 549 9.81 -4.39 -33.99
CA TYR A 549 10.31 -4.55 -32.61
C TYR A 549 10.44 -6.03 -32.19
N ASN A 550 9.58 -6.90 -32.69
CA ASN A 550 9.53 -8.30 -32.29
C ASN A 550 10.42 -9.23 -33.14
N LEU A 551 10.88 -8.79 -34.32
CA LEU A 551 11.65 -9.63 -35.25
C LEU A 551 12.87 -8.89 -35.81
N GLY A 552 12.66 -7.79 -36.54
CA GLY A 552 13.72 -7.12 -37.29
C GLY A 552 14.81 -6.51 -36.40
N VAL A 553 14.42 -5.69 -35.43
CA VAL A 553 15.37 -5.04 -34.51
C VAL A 553 16.18 -6.06 -33.69
N PRO A 554 15.58 -7.07 -33.05
CA PRO A 554 16.37 -8.04 -32.29
C PRO A 554 17.26 -8.95 -33.16
N ARG A 555 16.94 -9.17 -34.44
CA ARG A 555 17.85 -9.83 -35.40
C ARG A 555 19.01 -8.92 -35.80
N LEU A 556 18.77 -7.62 -35.94
CA LEU A 556 19.83 -6.63 -36.12
C LEU A 556 20.79 -6.66 -34.92
N ALA A 557 20.26 -6.61 -33.70
CA ALA A 557 21.07 -6.70 -32.48
C ALA A 557 21.85 -8.03 -32.42
N SER A 558 21.19 -9.17 -32.69
CA SER A 558 21.86 -10.47 -32.75
C SER A 558 22.98 -10.50 -33.80
N SER A 559 22.78 -9.89 -34.97
CA SER A 559 23.83 -9.78 -35.99
C SER A 559 25.00 -8.94 -35.51
N ALA A 560 24.74 -7.80 -34.86
CA ALA A 560 25.79 -6.93 -34.33
C ALA A 560 26.60 -7.64 -33.25
N MET A 561 25.92 -8.27 -32.29
CA MET A 561 26.53 -9.12 -31.25
C MET A 561 27.41 -10.22 -31.83
N ALA A 562 26.96 -10.85 -32.92
CA ALA A 562 27.72 -11.92 -33.56
C ALA A 562 28.99 -11.42 -34.24
N MET A 563 28.93 -10.26 -34.89
CA MET A 563 30.09 -9.66 -35.56
C MET A 563 31.11 -9.15 -34.54
N GLU A 564 30.65 -8.46 -33.49
CA GLU A 564 31.50 -7.99 -32.39
C GLU A 564 32.24 -9.15 -31.72
N ALA A 565 31.54 -10.26 -31.44
CA ALA A 565 32.17 -11.45 -30.88
C ALA A 565 33.29 -12.01 -31.77
N ILE A 566 33.11 -12.02 -33.09
CA ILE A 566 34.15 -12.45 -34.04
C ILE A 566 35.32 -11.47 -34.04
N GLU A 567 35.05 -10.17 -33.99
CA GLU A 567 36.08 -9.11 -33.96
C GLU A 567 36.95 -9.19 -32.70
N GLU A 568 36.33 -9.46 -31.54
CA GLU A 568 37.03 -9.73 -30.27
C GLU A 568 37.73 -11.10 -30.23
N GLY A 569 37.61 -11.91 -31.29
CA GLY A 569 38.33 -13.18 -31.45
C GLY A 569 37.62 -14.41 -30.88
N TYR A 570 36.34 -14.31 -30.54
CA TYR A 570 35.54 -15.47 -30.14
C TYR A 570 35.05 -16.26 -31.36
N ALA A 571 35.17 -17.58 -31.28
CA ALA A 571 34.49 -18.49 -32.19
C ALA A 571 33.12 -18.85 -31.61
N ILE A 572 32.05 -18.35 -32.22
CA ILE A 572 30.67 -18.59 -31.80
C ILE A 572 29.85 -19.28 -32.91
N ASP A 573 28.86 -20.08 -32.52
CA ASP A 573 27.93 -20.74 -33.44
C ASP A 573 26.71 -19.86 -33.77
N LEU A 574 26.27 -19.02 -32.81
CA LEU A 574 25.02 -18.25 -32.87
C LEU A 574 25.03 -17.07 -31.89
N ALA A 575 24.34 -15.99 -32.23
CA ALA A 575 23.97 -14.92 -31.29
C ALA A 575 22.45 -14.88 -31.06
N MET A 576 22.01 -14.48 -29.86
CA MET A 576 20.59 -14.49 -29.46
C MET A 576 20.19 -13.23 -28.68
N CYS A 577 19.05 -12.65 -29.05
CA CYS A 577 18.46 -11.46 -28.41
C CYS A 577 16.93 -11.62 -28.25
N ASN A 578 16.39 -11.14 -27.13
CA ASN A 578 14.95 -11.05 -26.91
C ASN A 578 14.34 -9.85 -27.67
N LYS A 579 13.02 -9.65 -27.56
CA LYS A 579 12.29 -8.60 -28.30
C LYS A 579 12.74 -7.19 -27.91
N ALA A 580 12.74 -6.28 -28.89
CA ALA A 580 12.96 -4.85 -28.67
C ALA A 580 11.69 -4.17 -28.11
N ARG A 581 11.82 -2.92 -27.65
CA ARG A 581 10.70 -2.11 -27.12
C ARG A 581 9.97 -1.29 -28.18
N SER A 582 10.64 -0.95 -29.28
CA SER A 582 10.03 -0.25 -30.41
C SER A 582 10.64 -0.71 -31.74
N SER A 583 9.95 -0.37 -32.84
CA SER A 583 10.39 -0.69 -34.20
C SER A 583 11.31 0.41 -34.72
N LEU A 584 12.23 0.07 -35.63
CA LEU A 584 12.98 1.06 -36.40
C LEU A 584 12.31 1.25 -37.76
N TYR A 585 11.91 2.48 -38.07
CA TYR A 585 11.26 2.79 -39.35
C TYR A 585 12.31 3.06 -40.44
N GLY A 586 11.97 2.74 -41.68
CA GLY A 586 12.85 2.92 -42.84
C GLY A 586 13.23 4.39 -43.07
N GLY A 587 14.32 4.61 -43.81
CA GLY A 587 14.98 5.91 -43.91
C GLY A 587 16.12 6.01 -42.90
N SER A 588 16.17 7.09 -42.13
CA SER A 588 17.28 7.38 -41.20
C SER A 588 17.11 6.63 -39.88
N ILE A 589 18.13 5.87 -39.47
CA ILE A 589 18.25 5.28 -38.14
C ILE A 589 19.19 6.15 -37.32
N THR A 590 18.68 6.79 -36.27
CA THR A 590 19.46 7.61 -35.37
C THR A 590 19.80 6.86 -34.09
N TYR A 591 20.77 7.35 -33.32
CA TYR A 591 21.05 6.78 -32.01
C TYR A 591 19.84 6.90 -31.08
N GLY A 592 19.06 7.99 -31.15
CA GLY A 592 17.81 8.13 -30.41
C GLY A 592 16.75 7.08 -30.74
N SER A 593 16.55 6.77 -32.02
CA SER A 593 15.59 5.72 -32.41
C SER A 593 16.06 4.33 -32.02
N LEU A 594 17.37 4.07 -32.10
CA LEU A 594 17.97 2.83 -31.58
C LEU A 594 17.84 2.72 -30.06
N TYR A 595 18.07 3.80 -29.33
CA TYR A 595 17.93 3.86 -27.87
C TYR A 595 16.51 3.53 -27.43
N SER A 596 15.52 4.11 -28.11
CA SER A 596 14.10 3.82 -27.88
C SER A 596 13.75 2.35 -28.18
N ALA A 597 14.47 1.70 -29.09
CA ALA A 597 14.24 0.31 -29.45
C ALA A 597 14.94 -0.64 -28.46
N LEU A 598 16.16 -0.31 -28.02
CA LEU A 598 17.03 -1.11 -27.16
C LEU A 598 17.44 -0.33 -25.90
N PRO A 599 16.51 0.02 -24.98
CA PRO A 599 16.78 0.99 -23.92
C PRO A 599 17.57 0.44 -22.73
N PHE A 600 17.76 -0.87 -22.65
CA PHE A 600 18.40 -1.50 -21.49
C PHE A 600 19.92 -1.50 -21.60
N ASP A 601 20.59 -1.60 -20.46
CA ASP A 601 22.05 -1.66 -20.40
C ASP A 601 22.54 -3.12 -20.31
N ASN A 602 21.78 -4.05 -20.90
CA ASN A 602 22.13 -5.47 -20.94
C ASN A 602 23.46 -5.68 -21.66
N ILE A 603 24.38 -6.39 -20.99
CA ILE A 603 25.67 -6.77 -21.56
C ILE A 603 25.58 -8.11 -22.27
N VAL A 604 26.53 -8.36 -23.17
CA VAL A 604 26.57 -9.58 -23.97
C VAL A 604 27.62 -10.52 -23.41
N TYR A 605 27.21 -11.71 -22.98
CA TYR A 605 28.09 -12.78 -22.57
C TYR A 605 28.38 -13.73 -23.73
N ILE A 606 29.59 -14.27 -23.75
CA ILE A 606 29.97 -15.43 -24.55
C ILE A 606 29.95 -16.65 -23.65
N ALA A 607 29.11 -17.62 -23.98
CA ALA A 607 28.93 -18.82 -23.15
C ALA A 607 28.78 -20.07 -24.01
N GLU A 608 29.33 -21.18 -23.52
CA GLU A 608 29.02 -22.51 -24.05
C GLU A 608 27.74 -23.02 -23.37
N VAL A 609 26.74 -23.40 -24.17
CA VAL A 609 25.43 -23.86 -23.71
C VAL A 609 25.03 -25.18 -24.39
N SER A 610 24.15 -25.96 -23.75
CA SER A 610 23.65 -27.18 -24.36
C SER A 610 22.75 -26.87 -25.56
N GLY A 611 22.77 -27.77 -26.54
CA GLY A 611 21.88 -27.68 -27.70
C GLY A 611 20.40 -27.74 -27.31
N LYS A 612 20.06 -28.46 -26.24
CA LYS A 612 18.69 -28.50 -25.71
C LYS A 612 18.23 -27.12 -25.26
N ASP A 613 19.01 -26.42 -24.44
CA ASP A 613 18.65 -25.09 -23.94
C ASP A 613 18.60 -24.09 -25.09
N LEU A 614 19.62 -24.10 -25.98
CA LEU A 614 19.65 -23.26 -27.18
C LEU A 614 18.39 -23.42 -28.05
N LEU A 615 18.00 -24.66 -28.35
CA LEU A 615 16.83 -24.94 -29.19
C LEU A 615 15.52 -24.56 -28.51
N ASN A 616 15.44 -24.67 -27.17
CA ASN A 616 14.27 -24.23 -26.41
C ASN A 616 14.16 -22.69 -26.46
N GLU A 617 15.23 -21.98 -26.13
CA GLU A 617 15.23 -20.52 -26.05
C GLU A 617 15.06 -19.84 -27.42
N ALA A 618 15.55 -20.48 -28.49
CA ALA A 618 15.35 -19.98 -29.85
C ALA A 618 13.87 -19.98 -30.31
N GLN A 619 12.95 -20.62 -29.58
CA GLN A 619 11.51 -20.55 -29.87
C GLN A 619 10.90 -19.20 -29.47
N TYR A 620 11.50 -18.53 -28.49
CA TYR A 620 10.97 -17.29 -27.90
C TYR A 620 11.82 -16.06 -28.28
N ASN A 621 13.07 -16.29 -28.68
CA ASN A 621 14.06 -15.25 -28.96
C ASN A 621 14.41 -15.19 -30.46
N GLN A 622 15.06 -14.09 -30.86
CA GLN A 622 15.61 -13.96 -32.21
C GLN A 622 17.08 -14.31 -32.22
N ILE A 623 17.56 -14.78 -33.37
CA ILE A 623 18.89 -15.32 -33.53
C ILE A 623 19.61 -14.72 -34.74
N TYR A 624 20.94 -14.83 -34.72
CA TYR A 624 21.80 -14.75 -35.89
C TYR A 624 22.79 -15.91 -35.89
N ARG A 625 22.62 -16.86 -36.82
CA ARG A 625 23.40 -18.09 -36.92
C ARG A 625 24.66 -17.90 -37.78
N LEU A 626 25.78 -18.43 -37.29
CA LEU A 626 27.08 -18.47 -37.98
C LEU A 626 27.49 -19.89 -38.39
N ARG A 627 26.97 -20.90 -37.70
CA ARG A 627 27.20 -22.32 -37.98
C ARG A 627 26.40 -22.82 -39.18
N GLU A 628 27.00 -23.53 -40.15
CA GLU A 628 26.25 -24.15 -41.26
C GLU A 628 25.60 -25.50 -40.89
N GLY A 629 26.25 -26.33 -40.07
CA GLY A 629 25.72 -27.64 -39.65
C GLY A 629 24.61 -27.55 -38.60
N SER A 630 23.75 -28.58 -38.50
CA SER A 630 22.61 -28.63 -37.56
C SER A 630 23.01 -28.44 -36.09
N PHE A 631 22.04 -27.94 -35.30
CA PHE A 631 22.04 -27.94 -33.85
C PHE A 631 21.27 -29.16 -33.34
N GLU A 632 21.92 -29.96 -32.51
CA GLU A 632 21.38 -31.19 -31.91
C GLU A 632 21.22 -31.01 -30.41
N GLY A 633 20.15 -31.54 -29.82
CA GLY A 633 19.87 -31.37 -28.38
C GLY A 633 20.97 -31.89 -27.45
N SER A 634 21.76 -32.88 -27.89
CA SER A 634 22.90 -33.43 -27.14
C SER A 634 24.22 -32.70 -27.38
N GLY A 635 24.24 -31.68 -28.25
CA GLY A 635 25.43 -30.90 -28.58
C GLY A 635 25.76 -29.83 -27.54
N GLN A 636 26.94 -29.23 -27.69
CA GLN A 636 27.37 -28.04 -26.95
C GLN A 636 27.75 -26.97 -27.98
N TYR A 637 27.34 -25.73 -27.73
CA TYR A 637 27.47 -24.63 -28.68
C TYR A 637 27.92 -23.37 -27.98
N THR A 638 28.82 -22.61 -28.59
CA THR A 638 29.25 -21.31 -28.05
C THR A 638 28.35 -20.24 -28.62
N ILE A 639 27.69 -19.45 -27.77
CA ILE A 639 26.77 -18.39 -28.19
C ILE A 639 27.14 -17.04 -27.61
N ALA A 640 26.79 -15.97 -28.34
CA ALA A 640 26.72 -14.62 -27.82
C ALA A 640 25.28 -14.30 -27.39
N VAL A 641 25.06 -13.94 -26.13
CA VAL A 641 23.70 -13.84 -25.58
C VAL A 641 23.65 -12.77 -24.49
N LEU A 642 22.49 -12.11 -24.36
CA LEU A 642 22.29 -11.11 -23.31
C LEU A 642 22.39 -11.74 -21.92
N ASP A 643 22.96 -11.00 -20.97
CA ASP A 643 22.99 -11.36 -19.55
C ASP A 643 21.60 -11.69 -18.99
N TYR A 644 20.58 -10.92 -19.38
CA TYR A 644 19.18 -11.16 -19.01
C TYR A 644 18.70 -12.56 -19.39
N LEU A 645 19.14 -13.10 -20.53
CA LEU A 645 18.75 -14.44 -20.98
C LEU A 645 19.64 -15.51 -20.35
N LEU A 646 20.96 -15.32 -20.39
CA LEU A 646 21.92 -16.32 -19.93
C LEU A 646 21.82 -16.58 -18.43
N LEU A 647 21.65 -15.51 -17.64
CA LEU A 647 21.66 -15.54 -16.19
C LEU A 647 20.25 -15.42 -15.60
N HIS A 648 19.21 -15.58 -16.43
CA HIS A 648 17.82 -15.52 -15.98
C HIS A 648 17.57 -16.52 -14.86
N GLN A 649 16.85 -16.08 -13.84
CA GLN A 649 16.38 -16.92 -12.75
C GLN A 649 14.86 -16.79 -12.62
N ASP A 650 14.21 -17.92 -12.38
CA ASP A 650 12.80 -17.96 -12.02
C ASP A 650 12.54 -17.37 -10.62
N MET A 651 11.27 -17.39 -10.21
CA MET A 651 10.86 -16.88 -8.89
C MET A 651 11.52 -17.62 -7.71
N ASP A 652 11.95 -18.87 -7.90
CA ASP A 652 12.63 -19.70 -6.91
C ASP A 652 14.16 -19.51 -6.95
N ARG A 653 14.62 -18.51 -7.71
CA ARG A 653 16.03 -18.15 -7.90
C ARG A 653 16.82 -19.34 -8.48
N VAL A 654 16.19 -20.07 -9.41
CA VAL A 654 16.79 -21.18 -10.17
C VAL A 654 16.99 -20.71 -11.60
N TYR A 655 18.16 -20.98 -12.18
CA TYR A 655 18.39 -20.74 -13.60
C TYR A 655 17.49 -21.65 -14.44
N ASP A 656 16.72 -21.08 -15.38
CA ASP A 656 15.63 -21.77 -16.07
C ASP A 656 15.69 -21.67 -17.60
N TYR A 657 16.24 -20.60 -18.17
CA TYR A 657 16.46 -20.48 -19.63
C TYR A 657 17.66 -21.29 -20.11
N PHE A 658 18.77 -21.21 -19.36
CA PHE A 658 19.97 -22.03 -19.59
C PHE A 658 20.35 -22.85 -18.35
N PRO A 659 19.47 -23.77 -17.87
CA PRO A 659 19.68 -24.51 -16.63
C PRO A 659 20.83 -25.52 -16.69
N SER A 660 21.19 -25.99 -17.89
CA SER A 660 21.98 -27.21 -18.07
C SER A 660 23.50 -27.02 -18.08
N GLY A 661 24.00 -25.81 -17.83
CA GLY A 661 25.43 -25.55 -17.70
C GLY A 661 25.94 -24.59 -18.76
N PHE A 662 25.81 -23.30 -18.46
CA PHE A 662 26.56 -22.28 -19.19
C PHE A 662 27.99 -22.19 -18.64
N ALA A 663 28.98 -22.42 -19.49
CA ALA A 663 30.36 -22.07 -19.19
C ALA A 663 30.68 -20.71 -19.82
N ILE A 664 30.67 -19.66 -18.99
CA ILE A 664 31.01 -18.29 -19.44
C ILE A 664 32.47 -18.28 -19.89
N LYS A 665 32.69 -17.97 -21.16
CA LYS A 665 34.01 -17.82 -21.78
C LYS A 665 34.51 -16.38 -21.69
N GLY A 666 33.59 -15.42 -21.64
CA GLY A 666 33.87 -14.00 -21.53
C GLY A 666 32.60 -13.17 -21.67
N ALA A 667 32.78 -11.86 -21.76
CA ALA A 667 31.75 -10.90 -22.15
C ALA A 667 32.36 -9.98 -23.20
N LEU A 668 31.51 -9.41 -24.05
CA LEU A 668 31.93 -8.38 -25.00
C LEU A 668 32.24 -7.10 -24.24
N THR A 669 33.36 -6.46 -24.58
CA THR A 669 33.89 -5.32 -23.84
C THR A 669 34.58 -4.33 -24.78
N LYS A 670 34.57 -3.06 -24.42
CA LYS A 670 35.25 -2.02 -25.19
C LYS A 670 36.13 -1.17 -24.29
N GLU A 671 37.37 -0.94 -24.73
CA GLU A 671 38.34 -0.21 -23.95
C GLU A 671 37.84 1.21 -23.65
N GLY A 672 37.84 1.57 -22.37
CA GLY A 672 37.39 2.89 -21.91
C GLY A 672 35.89 3.01 -21.62
N GLU A 673 35.10 1.96 -21.88
CA GLU A 673 33.68 1.92 -21.55
C GLU A 673 33.45 1.10 -20.27
N GLU A 674 32.71 1.67 -19.31
CA GLU A 674 32.34 0.95 -18.07
C GLU A 674 31.31 -0.16 -18.35
N ILE A 675 30.40 0.10 -19.29
CA ILE A 675 29.38 -0.83 -19.76
C ILE A 675 29.35 -0.75 -21.29
N PHE A 676 29.74 -1.84 -21.96
CA PHE A 676 29.53 -2.00 -23.40
C PHE A 676 28.31 -2.90 -23.63
N ASN A 677 27.15 -2.27 -23.72
CA ASN A 677 25.87 -2.98 -23.81
C ASN A 677 25.51 -3.32 -25.27
N TYR A 678 24.52 -4.18 -25.45
CA TYR A 678 24.05 -4.63 -26.77
C TYR A 678 23.53 -3.52 -27.70
N ARG A 679 23.06 -2.39 -27.15
CA ARG A 679 22.67 -1.21 -27.94
C ARG A 679 23.89 -0.52 -28.52
N ASP A 680 24.93 -0.31 -27.72
CA ASP A 680 26.16 0.35 -28.17
C ASP A 680 26.91 -0.50 -29.21
N ILE A 681 26.95 -1.82 -29.01
CA ILE A 681 27.41 -2.78 -30.03
C ILE A 681 26.61 -2.64 -31.32
N THR A 682 25.28 -2.53 -31.22
CA THR A 682 24.41 -2.34 -32.39
C THR A 682 24.63 -0.98 -33.06
N ALA A 683 24.91 0.06 -32.28
CA ALA A 683 25.19 1.40 -32.80
C ALA A 683 26.50 1.42 -33.60
N ASP A 684 27.57 0.81 -33.08
CA ASP A 684 28.85 0.70 -33.76
C ASP A 684 28.73 -0.10 -35.06
N PHE A 685 28.02 -1.24 -35.01
CA PHE A 685 27.70 -2.02 -36.20
C PHE A 685 26.96 -1.20 -37.27
N LEU A 686 25.98 -0.38 -36.86
CA LEU A 686 25.25 0.50 -37.78
C LEU A 686 26.16 1.58 -38.40
N ARG A 687 27.01 2.22 -37.59
CA ARG A 687 27.98 3.23 -38.05
C ARG A 687 28.92 2.66 -39.11
N GLU A 688 29.36 1.42 -38.92
CA GLU A 688 30.21 0.71 -39.88
C GLU A 688 29.45 0.39 -41.18
N LYS A 689 28.24 -0.18 -41.07
CA LYS A 689 27.44 -0.59 -42.25
C LYS A 689 26.94 0.58 -43.08
N LYS A 690 26.60 1.72 -42.48
CA LYS A 690 26.03 2.95 -43.08
C LYS A 690 24.66 2.78 -43.77
N SER A 691 24.38 1.63 -44.35
CA SER A 691 23.08 1.26 -44.90
C SER A 691 22.71 -0.19 -44.63
N LEU A 692 21.42 -0.44 -44.46
CA LEU A 692 20.83 -1.74 -44.18
C LEU A 692 19.77 -2.09 -45.22
N SER A 693 19.68 -3.38 -45.57
CA SER A 693 18.48 -3.92 -46.17
C SER A 693 17.64 -4.65 -45.12
N ALA A 694 16.42 -4.20 -44.89
CA ALA A 694 15.48 -4.79 -43.95
C ALA A 694 15.21 -6.28 -44.25
N SER A 695 15.31 -6.68 -45.51
CA SER A 695 15.18 -8.08 -45.96
C SER A 695 16.23 -9.01 -45.33
N SER A 696 17.42 -8.48 -45.01
CA SER A 696 18.51 -9.22 -44.36
C SER A 696 18.15 -9.71 -42.96
N TYR A 697 17.19 -9.05 -42.32
CA TYR A 697 16.70 -9.34 -40.97
C TYR A 697 15.32 -10.03 -40.98
N SER A 698 14.89 -10.52 -42.14
CA SER A 698 13.67 -11.31 -42.29
C SER A 698 13.90 -12.79 -41.95
N SER A 699 12.81 -13.55 -41.81
CA SER A 699 12.85 -15.01 -41.61
C SER A 699 13.23 -15.77 -42.89
N ASN A 700 13.29 -15.10 -44.03
CA ASN A 700 13.73 -15.72 -45.29
C ASN A 700 15.24 -15.87 -45.35
N ASN A 701 15.99 -15.08 -44.56
CA ASN A 701 17.41 -15.27 -44.37
C ASN A 701 17.65 -16.48 -43.46
N SER A 702 18.40 -17.47 -43.96
CA SER A 702 18.72 -18.70 -43.23
C SER A 702 19.44 -18.44 -41.89
N ARG A 703 20.16 -17.31 -41.77
CA ARG A 703 20.82 -16.90 -40.52
C ARG A 703 19.84 -16.59 -39.39
N ASN A 704 18.64 -16.11 -39.72
CA ASN A 704 17.66 -15.68 -38.71
C ASN A 704 16.51 -16.68 -38.53
N ASN A 705 16.49 -17.75 -39.32
CA ASN A 705 15.37 -18.66 -39.38
C ASN A 705 15.50 -19.79 -38.34
N THR A 706 14.82 -19.62 -37.21
CA THR A 706 14.82 -20.57 -36.10
C THR A 706 14.29 -21.96 -36.49
N ARG A 707 13.47 -22.06 -37.54
CA ARG A 707 12.95 -23.36 -38.05
C ARG A 707 14.02 -24.19 -38.75
N LEU A 708 15.17 -23.61 -39.07
CA LEU A 708 16.27 -24.30 -39.74
C LEU A 708 17.38 -24.73 -38.78
N LEU A 709 17.25 -24.48 -37.47
CA LEU A 709 18.31 -24.81 -36.50
C LEU A 709 18.65 -26.31 -36.49
N SER A 710 17.67 -27.20 -36.65
CA SER A 710 17.89 -28.64 -36.75
C SER A 710 18.32 -29.14 -38.14
N GLN A 711 18.66 -28.22 -39.06
CA GLN A 711 19.04 -28.53 -40.43
C GLN A 711 20.39 -27.90 -40.77
N SER A 712 21.11 -28.54 -41.69
CA SER A 712 22.26 -27.90 -42.34
C SER A 712 21.78 -26.83 -43.31
N VAL A 713 22.47 -25.69 -43.35
CA VAL A 713 22.16 -24.55 -44.22
C VAL A 713 23.43 -24.05 -44.91
N SER A 714 23.26 -23.28 -45.98
CA SER A 714 24.31 -22.46 -46.59
C SER A 714 23.96 -20.98 -46.43
N PHE A 715 24.96 -20.11 -46.35
CA PHE A 715 24.77 -18.67 -46.15
C PHE A 715 25.05 -17.82 -47.37
#